data_AF-A0AAE7M5Q3-F1
#
_entry.id   AF-A0AAE7M5Q3-F1
#
_cell.length_a   1.000
_cell.length_b   1.000
_cell.length_c   1.000
_cell.angle_alpha   90.00
_cell.angle_beta   90.00
_cell.angle_gamma   90.00
#
_symmetry.space_group_name_H-M   'P 1'
#
loop_
_entity.id
_entity.type
_entity.pdbx_description
1 polymer ?
#
loop_
_entity_poly.entity_id
_entity_poly.type
_entity_poly.pdbx_seq_one_letter_code
_entity_poly.pdbx_strand_id
1 'polypeptide(L)'
;MTADLFSHHGDQLRQRQAPLADRLRPRNLDDFVGQGAILAEGRLLRRAIAADRVGNLLLHGPPGVGKTTLARIIANHTRAHFSSLNAVLAGVKELRAEVDAARRRLERHGLRTILFIDEVHRFNSAQQDALLPWVENGTLTLIGATTENPYFEVNKALVSRSRLFRLQALEAEDLHRLLQRALSDSERGYGDRAVSVTAEAAAHLVDVANGDARSLLNALELAVESTPANADGTVRIDLAIAEESIQQRAVLYDKQGDAHFDTISAFIKSLRGSDPDAALFWLARMVEAGENPRFIFRRMLIAAGEDVGLADPQAMVVVEACASAFERTGLPEGLYPLAQAALYLACTDKSNSTIGIFEAISSVRRAQRQDVPSHLRDANRDGDAFGDGQGYRYPHAFREHWVAQQYLPTALQGEAFWTPGRQGWEGARRDRLLERRAAQLAAAAEAVDDHPLLVSSGPEQPQLERWLQRQLAQDGERLQELRRRLWADLRWQRTDRVLLVGGRSLLWALDPLAAACDGSVAMLCGSSQDRDRLEAQITLLDPLHQPMLLNGVEGLLQLDPEHRFEVIGGRLNQEDLALADLDHHWASVSDRASDTGRLRLLISTPELGPAAALLAVGQLKPEQLASSERRQLDALLALESTWLNDARATTALQAALQRAGWSLSQERWQESLRLPLDQPLIERWLGEGRPYRLRLDASGPEAAACAPLLRRWLEAHRGRALPQRLGHLRLSGERSRA
;
A
#
# COMPACT_ATOMS: atom_id res chain seq x y z
N MET A 1 -59.17 5.03 36.03
CA MET A 1 -59.49 3.70 35.49
C MET A 1 -58.71 2.71 36.33
N THR A 2 -59.42 1.81 36.99
CA THR A 2 -58.90 0.77 37.88
C THR A 2 -57.82 -0.05 37.18
N ALA A 3 -56.57 0.12 37.59
CA ALA A 3 -55.51 -0.83 37.26
C ALA A 3 -55.97 -2.18 37.82
N ASP A 4 -56.25 -3.11 36.91
CA ASP A 4 -56.83 -4.41 37.23
C ASP A 4 -55.90 -5.15 38.19
N LEU A 5 -56.41 -5.52 39.37
CA LEU A 5 -55.62 -6.18 40.43
C LEU A 5 -54.92 -7.43 39.89
N PHE A 6 -55.52 -8.09 38.89
CA PHE A 6 -54.97 -9.24 38.18
C PHE A 6 -53.84 -8.88 37.20
N SER A 7 -53.89 -7.72 36.55
CA SER A 7 -52.76 -7.21 35.74
C SER A 7 -51.55 -6.89 36.61
N HIS A 8 -51.77 -6.30 37.79
CA HIS A 8 -50.67 -5.96 38.72
C HIS A 8 -50.03 -7.22 39.31
N HIS A 9 -50.82 -8.23 39.68
CA HIS A 9 -50.30 -9.52 40.14
C HIS A 9 -49.56 -10.27 39.03
N GLY A 10 -50.09 -10.26 37.80
CA GLY A 10 -49.44 -10.85 36.64
C GLY A 10 -48.12 -10.19 36.27
N ASP A 11 -48.01 -8.87 36.40
CA ASP A 11 -46.77 -8.12 36.18
C ASP A 11 -45.72 -8.39 37.27
N GLN A 12 -46.13 -8.50 38.52
CA GLN A 12 -45.23 -8.88 39.62
C GLN A 12 -44.71 -10.32 39.47
N LEU A 13 -45.56 -11.26 39.05
CA LEU A 13 -45.16 -12.64 38.75
C LEU A 13 -44.19 -12.69 37.57
N ARG A 14 -44.47 -11.97 36.48
CA ARG A 14 -43.56 -11.85 35.32
C ARG A 14 -42.21 -11.27 35.69
N GLN A 15 -42.15 -10.27 36.57
CA GLN A 15 -40.88 -9.69 37.03
C GLN A 15 -40.08 -10.66 37.91
N ARG A 16 -40.75 -11.45 38.76
CA ARG A 16 -40.07 -12.46 39.61
C ARG A 16 -39.57 -13.66 38.82
N GLN A 17 -40.25 -14.04 37.74
CA GLN A 17 -39.89 -15.16 36.86
C GLN A 17 -39.01 -14.75 35.68
N ALA A 18 -38.66 -13.47 35.54
CA ALA A 18 -37.80 -13.00 34.48
C ALA A 18 -36.37 -13.53 34.65
N PRO A 19 -35.62 -13.78 33.56
CA PRO A 19 -34.21 -14.14 33.62
C PRO A 19 -33.40 -13.13 34.44
N LEU A 20 -32.34 -13.60 35.09
CA LEU A 20 -31.48 -12.80 35.96
C LEU A 20 -30.91 -11.58 35.23
N ALA A 21 -30.51 -11.76 33.96
CA ALA A 21 -30.01 -10.67 33.11
C ALA A 21 -31.04 -9.54 32.89
N ASP A 22 -32.34 -9.86 32.91
CA ASP A 22 -33.41 -8.88 32.82
C ASP A 22 -33.76 -8.27 34.18
N ARG A 23 -33.74 -9.06 35.27
CA ARG A 23 -33.96 -8.59 36.64
C ARG A 23 -32.90 -7.58 37.09
N LEU A 24 -31.62 -7.88 36.83
CA LEU A 24 -30.47 -7.04 37.20
C LEU A 24 -30.19 -5.90 36.23
N ARG A 25 -31.03 -5.70 35.21
CA ARG A 25 -30.82 -4.64 34.22
C ARG A 25 -30.66 -3.28 34.93
N PRO A 26 -29.55 -2.55 34.68
CA PRO A 26 -29.31 -1.22 35.25
C PRO A 26 -30.48 -0.24 35.03
N ARG A 27 -30.86 0.51 36.07
CA ARG A 27 -31.98 1.46 36.03
C ARG A 27 -31.52 2.90 35.75
N ASN A 28 -30.30 3.25 36.17
CA ASN A 28 -29.68 4.56 35.99
C ASN A 28 -28.23 4.40 35.47
N LEU A 29 -27.56 5.53 35.20
CA LEU A 29 -26.17 5.53 34.69
C LEU A 29 -25.14 5.09 35.72
N ASP A 30 -25.41 5.25 37.02
CA ASP A 30 -24.49 4.86 38.09
C ASP A 30 -24.49 3.34 38.31
N ASP A 31 -25.61 2.69 38.00
CA ASP A 31 -25.75 1.25 37.96
C ASP A 31 -25.07 0.60 36.75
N PHE A 32 -24.69 1.38 35.73
CA PHE A 32 -24.18 0.86 34.47
C PHE A 32 -22.68 0.56 34.59
N VAL A 33 -22.32 -0.72 34.50
CA VAL A 33 -20.94 -1.17 34.63
C VAL A 33 -20.23 -1.15 33.27
N GLY A 34 -18.99 -0.66 33.26
CA GLY A 34 -18.15 -0.52 32.06
C GLY A 34 -18.40 0.76 31.24
N GLN A 35 -17.80 0.81 30.05
CA GLN A 35 -17.95 1.91 29.08
C GLN A 35 -17.46 3.30 29.56
N GLY A 36 -16.46 3.36 30.44
CA GLY A 36 -15.93 4.62 30.98
C GLY A 36 -15.49 5.64 29.93
N ALA A 37 -15.02 5.18 28.76
CA ALA A 37 -14.63 6.05 27.66
C ALA A 37 -15.77 6.98 27.17
N ILE A 38 -17.02 6.53 27.25
CA ILE A 38 -18.20 7.27 26.79
C ILE A 38 -19.14 7.70 27.92
N LEU A 39 -19.14 7.00 29.06
CA LEU A 39 -20.06 7.21 30.18
C LEU A 39 -19.41 7.69 31.50
N ALA A 40 -18.08 7.90 31.55
CA ALA A 40 -17.47 8.53 32.73
C ALA A 40 -17.97 9.96 32.94
N GLU A 41 -17.82 10.48 34.16
CA GLU A 41 -18.16 11.85 34.49
C GLU A 41 -17.47 12.84 33.53
N GLY A 42 -18.19 13.88 33.09
CA GLY A 42 -17.70 14.85 32.11
C GLY A 42 -17.72 14.41 30.64
N ARG A 43 -17.95 13.11 30.33
CA ARG A 43 -18.05 12.63 28.94
C ARG A 43 -19.31 13.13 28.23
N LEU A 44 -19.20 13.29 26.91
CA LEU A 44 -20.24 13.91 26.06
C LEU A 44 -21.60 13.22 26.19
N LEU A 45 -21.64 11.88 26.12
CA LEU A 45 -22.90 11.13 26.18
C LEU A 45 -23.56 11.28 27.56
N ARG A 46 -22.80 11.09 28.65
CA ARG A 46 -23.30 11.28 30.03
C ARG A 46 -23.84 12.69 30.25
N ARG A 47 -23.12 13.72 29.79
CA ARG A 47 -23.59 15.13 29.86
C ARG A 47 -24.85 15.37 29.05
N ALA A 48 -24.96 14.78 27.86
CA ALA A 48 -26.14 14.93 27.00
C ALA A 48 -27.38 14.26 27.62
N ILE A 49 -27.21 13.09 28.25
CA ILE A 49 -28.26 12.38 28.98
C ILE A 49 -28.73 13.21 30.18
N ALA A 50 -27.79 13.67 31.02
CA ALA A 50 -28.11 14.48 32.19
C ALA A 50 -28.81 15.81 31.85
N ALA A 51 -28.51 16.38 30.68
CA ALA A 51 -29.12 17.62 30.20
C ALA A 51 -30.45 17.43 29.43
N ASP A 52 -30.95 16.19 29.25
CA ASP A 52 -32.11 15.87 28.39
C ASP A 52 -31.97 16.44 26.96
N ARG A 53 -30.73 16.37 26.41
CA ARG A 53 -30.38 16.87 25.07
C ARG A 53 -29.78 15.78 24.18
N VAL A 54 -30.27 14.55 24.34
CA VAL A 54 -29.86 13.43 23.50
C VAL A 54 -30.51 13.56 22.13
N GLY A 55 -29.67 13.75 21.10
CA GLY A 55 -30.09 13.71 19.70
C GLY A 55 -30.07 12.28 19.14
N ASN A 56 -30.21 12.15 17.81
CA ASN A 56 -30.15 10.85 17.16
C ASN A 56 -28.80 10.16 17.39
N LEU A 57 -28.83 8.87 17.71
CA LEU A 57 -27.63 8.13 18.03
C LEU A 57 -27.66 6.68 17.53
N LEU A 58 -26.48 6.18 17.20
CA LEU A 58 -26.23 4.80 16.82
C LEU A 58 -25.24 4.19 17.81
N LEU A 59 -25.70 3.16 18.54
CA LEU A 59 -24.90 2.34 19.44
C LEU A 59 -24.40 1.12 18.67
N HIS A 60 -23.08 0.94 18.57
CA HIS A 60 -22.51 -0.25 17.97
C HIS A 60 -21.50 -0.92 18.90
N GLY A 61 -21.49 -2.25 18.93
CA GLY A 61 -20.60 -3.02 19.79
C GLY A 61 -21.04 -4.48 19.92
N PRO A 62 -20.20 -5.36 20.48
CA PRO A 62 -20.48 -6.79 20.59
C PRO A 62 -21.78 -7.07 21.39
N PRO A 63 -22.32 -8.31 21.34
CA PRO A 63 -23.45 -8.69 22.20
C PRO A 63 -23.09 -8.51 23.68
N GLY A 64 -24.11 -8.41 24.54
CA GLY A 64 -23.89 -8.36 25.99
C GLY A 64 -23.41 -7.06 26.61
N VAL A 65 -22.87 -6.12 25.83
CA VAL A 65 -22.26 -4.87 26.35
C VAL A 65 -23.23 -3.80 26.84
N GLY A 66 -24.54 -4.08 26.83
CA GLY A 66 -25.55 -3.17 27.39
C GLY A 66 -26.14 -2.12 26.42
N LYS A 67 -26.10 -2.32 25.10
CA LYS A 67 -26.71 -1.40 24.11
C LYS A 67 -28.20 -1.11 24.39
N THR A 68 -29.02 -2.17 24.50
CA THR A 68 -30.46 -2.08 24.79
C THR A 68 -30.72 -1.48 26.17
N THR A 69 -29.87 -1.80 27.15
CA THR A 69 -29.93 -1.24 28.51
C THR A 69 -29.68 0.26 28.50
N LEU A 70 -28.64 0.70 27.81
CA LEU A 70 -28.29 2.12 27.71
C LEU A 70 -29.40 2.92 27.02
N ALA A 71 -30.00 2.41 25.95
CA ALA A 71 -31.14 3.04 25.30
C ALA A 71 -32.33 3.24 26.26
N ARG A 72 -32.60 2.26 27.13
CA ARG A 72 -33.66 2.37 28.15
C ARG A 72 -33.31 3.37 29.26
N ILE A 73 -32.06 3.42 29.71
CA ILE A 73 -31.62 4.42 30.70
C ILE A 73 -31.76 5.83 30.14
N ILE A 74 -31.35 6.04 28.88
CA ILE A 74 -31.54 7.30 28.16
C ILE A 74 -33.02 7.68 28.20
N ALA A 75 -33.89 6.75 27.79
CA ALA A 75 -35.32 6.99 27.76
C ALA A 75 -35.90 7.37 29.14
N ASN A 76 -35.49 6.66 30.19
CA ASN A 76 -35.96 6.91 31.57
C ASN A 76 -35.45 8.26 32.13
N HIS A 77 -34.30 8.74 31.68
CA HIS A 77 -33.78 10.06 32.07
C HIS A 77 -34.39 11.21 31.26
N THR A 78 -34.92 10.92 30.07
CA THR A 78 -35.49 11.94 29.18
C THR A 78 -36.99 12.14 29.41
N ARG A 79 -37.49 13.35 29.16
CA ARG A 79 -38.96 13.62 29.17
C ARG A 79 -39.60 13.27 27.83
N ALA A 80 -39.39 12.04 27.36
CA ALA A 80 -39.87 11.55 26.08
C ALA A 80 -40.58 10.20 26.22
N HIS A 81 -41.54 9.94 25.34
CA HIS A 81 -42.16 8.63 25.22
C HIS A 81 -41.16 7.66 24.58
N PHE A 82 -41.00 6.47 25.16
CA PHE A 82 -40.14 5.42 24.60
C PHE A 82 -40.96 4.42 23.79
N SER A 83 -40.56 4.21 22.53
CA SER A 83 -41.04 3.12 21.70
C SER A 83 -39.87 2.26 21.24
N SER A 84 -40.07 0.95 21.17
CA SER A 84 -39.03 0.00 20.76
C SER A 84 -39.51 -0.90 19.64
N LEU A 85 -38.71 -1.01 18.58
CA LEU A 85 -38.89 -1.94 17.46
C LEU A 85 -37.68 -2.86 17.36
N ASN A 86 -37.93 -4.14 17.08
CA ASN A 86 -36.88 -5.08 16.71
C ASN A 86 -36.86 -5.20 15.18
N ALA A 87 -35.75 -4.84 14.55
CA ALA A 87 -35.63 -4.79 13.10
C ALA A 87 -35.78 -6.16 12.41
N VAL A 88 -35.59 -7.26 13.15
CA VAL A 88 -35.78 -8.63 12.64
C VAL A 88 -37.25 -8.96 12.44
N LEU A 89 -38.11 -8.46 13.32
CA LEU A 89 -39.54 -8.80 13.36
C LEU A 89 -40.42 -7.70 12.75
N ALA A 90 -39.92 -6.47 12.67
CA ALA A 90 -40.68 -5.31 12.23
C ALA A 90 -40.61 -5.09 10.71
N GLY A 91 -41.76 -5.01 10.05
CA GLY A 91 -41.89 -4.57 8.67
C GLY A 91 -42.09 -3.05 8.53
N VAL A 92 -42.28 -2.59 7.29
CA VAL A 92 -42.56 -1.17 6.98
C VAL A 92 -43.88 -0.70 7.60
N LYS A 93 -44.85 -1.60 7.79
CA LYS A 93 -46.17 -1.28 8.33
C LYS A 93 -46.11 -0.92 9.81
N GLU A 94 -45.41 -1.73 10.61
CA GLU A 94 -45.19 -1.51 12.04
C GLU A 94 -44.43 -0.19 12.26
N LEU A 95 -43.42 0.05 11.41
CA LEU A 95 -42.65 1.29 11.47
C LEU A 95 -43.53 2.53 11.21
N ARG A 96 -44.38 2.50 10.17
CA ARG A 96 -45.31 3.61 9.88
C ARG A 96 -46.30 3.84 11.02
N ALA A 97 -46.82 2.77 11.61
CA ALA A 97 -47.74 2.87 12.73
C ALA A 97 -47.10 3.57 13.95
N GLU A 98 -45.84 3.26 14.26
CA GLU A 98 -45.09 3.91 15.34
C GLU A 98 -44.81 5.39 15.05
N VAL A 99 -44.44 5.72 13.81
CA VAL A 99 -44.24 7.11 13.37
C VAL A 99 -45.53 7.91 13.50
N ASP A 100 -46.66 7.37 13.05
CA ASP A 100 -47.97 8.02 13.15
C ASP A 100 -48.39 8.21 14.62
N ALA A 101 -48.08 7.25 15.49
CA ALA A 101 -48.32 7.36 16.92
C ALA A 101 -47.45 8.46 17.56
N ALA A 102 -46.16 8.51 17.20
CA ALA A 102 -45.24 9.55 17.68
C ALA A 102 -45.68 10.95 17.24
N ARG A 103 -46.10 11.09 15.99
CA ARG A 103 -46.64 12.36 15.47
C ARG A 103 -47.86 12.83 16.24
N ARG A 104 -48.82 11.94 16.49
CA ARG A 104 -50.01 12.26 17.31
C ARG A 104 -49.64 12.68 18.74
N ARG A 105 -48.65 12.02 19.37
CA ARG A 105 -48.17 12.39 20.71
C ARG A 105 -47.55 13.79 20.73
N LEU A 106 -46.76 14.11 19.71
CA LEU A 106 -46.13 15.42 19.57
C LEU A 106 -47.17 16.52 19.32
N GLU A 107 -48.09 16.31 18.36
CA GLU A 107 -49.11 17.31 17.99
C GLU A 107 -50.14 17.57 19.10
N ARG A 108 -50.57 16.52 19.83
CA ARG A 108 -51.65 16.65 20.83
C ARG A 108 -51.15 16.96 22.24
N HIS A 109 -49.95 16.50 22.59
CA HIS A 109 -49.46 16.52 23.96
C HIS A 109 -48.07 17.19 24.09
N GLY A 110 -47.46 17.65 23.00
CA GLY A 110 -46.10 18.20 23.00
C GLY A 110 -45.03 17.19 23.43
N LEU A 111 -45.36 15.89 23.42
CA LEU A 111 -44.51 14.84 23.97
C LEU A 111 -43.63 14.25 22.87
N ARG A 112 -42.31 14.48 22.99
CA ARG A 112 -41.30 13.91 22.09
C ARG A 112 -41.25 12.39 22.22
N THR A 113 -40.89 11.69 21.14
CA THR A 113 -40.77 10.22 21.13
C THR A 113 -39.35 9.80 20.80
N ILE A 114 -38.78 8.92 21.62
CA ILE A 114 -37.55 8.19 21.33
C ILE A 114 -37.93 6.85 20.72
N LEU A 115 -37.49 6.60 19.49
CA LEU A 115 -37.65 5.33 18.81
C LEU A 115 -36.35 4.54 18.91
N PHE A 116 -36.36 3.47 19.69
CA PHE A 116 -35.29 2.49 19.76
C PHE A 116 -35.47 1.42 18.69
N ILE A 117 -34.45 1.18 17.87
CA ILE A 117 -34.43 0.12 16.87
C ILE A 117 -33.28 -0.82 17.19
N ASP A 118 -33.61 -2.03 17.64
CA ASP A 118 -32.60 -3.07 17.86
C ASP A 118 -32.25 -3.78 16.55
N GLU A 119 -30.99 -4.15 16.40
CA GLU A 119 -30.40 -4.73 15.18
C GLU A 119 -30.72 -3.94 13.91
N VAL A 120 -30.54 -2.60 13.94
CA VAL A 120 -30.89 -1.68 12.84
C VAL A 120 -30.27 -2.06 11.49
N HIS A 121 -29.15 -2.81 11.49
CA HIS A 121 -28.52 -3.37 10.29
C HIS A 121 -29.41 -4.36 9.53
N ARG A 122 -30.48 -4.89 10.14
CA ARG A 122 -31.41 -5.83 9.50
C ARG A 122 -32.48 -5.15 8.65
N PHE A 123 -32.65 -3.84 8.78
CA PHE A 123 -33.52 -3.08 7.90
C PHE A 123 -32.88 -2.88 6.53
N ASN A 124 -33.67 -3.11 5.47
CA ASN A 124 -33.24 -2.77 4.11
C ASN A 124 -33.18 -1.24 3.91
N SER A 125 -32.52 -0.80 2.82
CA SER A 125 -32.33 0.63 2.55
C SER A 125 -33.64 1.42 2.48
N ALA A 126 -34.71 0.84 1.93
CA ALA A 126 -36.02 1.51 1.84
C ALA A 126 -36.66 1.73 3.22
N GLN A 127 -36.52 0.79 4.15
CA GLN A 127 -36.97 0.94 5.54
C GLN A 127 -36.17 2.02 6.28
N GLN A 128 -34.87 2.08 6.05
CA GLN A 128 -33.99 3.10 6.62
C GLN A 128 -34.30 4.50 6.06
N ASP A 129 -34.52 4.62 4.75
CA ASP A 129 -34.88 5.88 4.10
C ASP A 129 -36.24 6.41 4.56
N ALA A 130 -37.19 5.50 4.86
CA ALA A 130 -38.50 5.87 5.38
C ALA A 130 -38.45 6.57 6.76
N LEU A 131 -37.35 6.42 7.52
CA LEU A 131 -37.14 7.10 8.80
C LEU A 131 -36.68 8.55 8.64
N LEU A 132 -35.96 8.87 7.56
CA LEU A 132 -35.22 10.13 7.43
C LEU A 132 -36.08 11.38 7.64
N PRO A 133 -37.28 11.52 7.03
CA PRO A 133 -38.07 12.75 7.17
C PRO A 133 -38.45 13.05 8.63
N TRP A 134 -38.68 11.99 9.42
CA TRP A 134 -39.16 12.07 10.81
C TRP A 134 -38.04 12.31 11.80
N VAL A 135 -36.83 11.88 11.45
CA VAL A 135 -35.60 12.13 12.19
C VAL A 135 -35.11 13.56 11.95
N GLU A 136 -35.25 14.07 10.73
CA GLU A 136 -34.86 15.43 10.35
C GLU A 136 -35.78 16.50 10.92
N ASN A 137 -37.10 16.28 10.89
CA ASN A 137 -38.07 17.25 11.40
C ASN A 137 -38.27 17.18 12.92
N GLY A 138 -37.56 16.28 13.62
CA GLY A 138 -37.60 16.13 15.07
C GLY A 138 -38.86 15.43 15.62
N THR A 139 -39.67 14.79 14.76
CA THR A 139 -40.80 13.96 15.22
C THR A 139 -40.32 12.79 16.07
N LEU A 140 -39.18 12.21 15.69
CA LEU A 140 -38.54 11.08 16.35
C LEU A 140 -37.08 11.40 16.69
N THR A 141 -36.67 11.05 17.91
CA THR A 141 -35.26 10.87 18.24
C THR A 141 -34.91 9.40 18.04
N LEU A 142 -34.03 9.10 17.08
CA LEU A 142 -33.62 7.72 16.78
C LEU A 142 -32.52 7.23 17.73
N ILE A 143 -32.70 6.04 18.30
CA ILE A 143 -31.62 5.26 18.93
C ILE A 143 -31.51 3.92 18.22
N GLY A 144 -30.54 3.76 17.33
CA GLY A 144 -30.26 2.49 16.67
C GLY A 144 -29.21 1.68 17.42
N ALA A 145 -29.42 0.37 17.57
CA ALA A 145 -28.43 -0.57 18.11
C ALA A 145 -28.02 -1.59 17.03
N THR A 146 -26.73 -1.93 16.98
CA THR A 146 -26.21 -2.95 16.06
C THR A 146 -24.98 -3.65 16.62
N THR A 147 -24.79 -4.93 16.30
CA THR A 147 -23.52 -5.65 16.50
C THR A 147 -22.50 -5.37 15.40
N GLU A 148 -22.98 -5.06 14.20
CA GLU A 148 -22.17 -4.81 13.01
C GLU A 148 -21.67 -3.37 12.92
N ASN A 149 -20.69 -3.13 12.05
CA ASN A 149 -20.15 -1.79 11.83
C ASN A 149 -21.17 -0.91 11.07
N PRO A 150 -21.69 0.16 11.69
CA PRO A 150 -22.76 0.98 11.11
C PRO A 150 -22.34 1.75 9.85
N TYR A 151 -21.05 1.96 9.58
CA TYR A 151 -20.61 2.62 8.34
C TYR A 151 -20.88 1.79 7.07
N PHE A 152 -21.08 0.47 7.21
CA PHE A 152 -21.35 -0.44 6.11
C PHE A 152 -22.82 -0.84 6.02
N GLU A 153 -23.45 -1.13 7.15
CA GLU A 153 -24.80 -1.70 7.19
C GLU A 153 -25.94 -0.66 7.34
N VAL A 154 -25.60 0.56 7.76
CA VAL A 154 -26.57 1.67 7.88
C VAL A 154 -26.33 2.68 6.76
N ASN A 155 -27.42 3.16 6.16
CA ASN A 155 -27.36 4.11 5.05
C ASN A 155 -26.60 5.39 5.47
N LYS A 156 -25.87 5.97 4.52
CA LYS A 156 -25.05 7.18 4.78
C LYS A 156 -25.89 8.35 5.28
N ALA A 157 -27.15 8.42 4.88
CA ALA A 157 -28.08 9.47 5.29
C ALA A 157 -28.39 9.42 6.79
N LEU A 158 -28.71 8.26 7.39
CA LEU A 158 -28.94 8.14 8.83
C LEU A 158 -27.65 8.29 9.62
N VAL A 159 -26.53 7.74 9.13
CA VAL A 159 -25.22 7.89 9.77
C VAL A 159 -24.83 9.37 9.87
N SER A 160 -25.00 10.15 8.80
CA SER A 160 -24.68 11.60 8.81
C SER A 160 -25.54 12.43 9.77
N ARG A 161 -26.74 11.94 10.14
CA ARG A 161 -27.72 12.62 11.00
C ARG A 161 -27.72 12.07 12.43
N SER A 162 -26.86 11.11 12.73
CA SER A 162 -26.79 10.42 14.01
C SER A 162 -25.39 10.47 14.59
N ARG A 163 -25.29 10.54 15.92
CA ARG A 163 -24.01 10.42 16.63
C ARG A 163 -23.70 8.96 16.87
N LEU A 164 -22.50 8.54 16.48
CA LEU A 164 -22.06 7.17 16.60
C LEU A 164 -21.28 6.97 17.90
N PHE A 165 -21.72 6.01 18.73
CA PHE A 165 -21.03 5.62 19.96
C PHE A 165 -20.67 4.14 19.92
N ARG A 166 -19.38 3.86 20.08
CA ARG A 166 -18.85 2.51 20.18
C ARG A 166 -18.91 2.03 21.62
N LEU A 167 -19.56 0.90 21.85
CA LEU A 167 -19.45 0.15 23.11
C LEU A 167 -18.38 -0.92 22.94
N GLN A 168 -17.48 -1.01 23.93
CA GLN A 168 -16.40 -1.98 23.98
C GLN A 168 -16.87 -3.26 24.70
N ALA A 169 -16.19 -4.39 24.49
CA ALA A 169 -16.37 -5.54 25.36
C ALA A 169 -16.08 -5.15 26.82
N LEU A 170 -16.77 -5.77 27.78
CA LEU A 170 -16.52 -5.50 29.19
C LEU A 170 -15.19 -6.15 29.62
N GLU A 171 -14.43 -5.45 30.45
CA GLU A 171 -13.20 -6.00 31.01
C GLU A 171 -13.51 -7.03 32.11
N ALA A 172 -12.57 -7.91 32.42
CA ALA A 172 -12.76 -8.94 33.45
C ALA A 172 -13.16 -8.34 34.82
N GLU A 173 -12.60 -7.17 35.18
CA GLU A 173 -12.95 -6.44 36.40
C GLU A 173 -14.40 -5.90 36.41
N ASP A 174 -14.92 -5.51 35.24
CA ASP A 174 -16.31 -5.07 35.08
C ASP A 174 -17.27 -6.26 35.26
N LEU A 175 -16.93 -7.41 34.64
CA LEU A 175 -17.69 -8.64 34.78
C LEU A 175 -17.68 -9.18 36.20
N HIS A 176 -16.55 -9.13 36.89
CA HIS A 176 -16.46 -9.52 38.30
C HIS A 176 -17.35 -8.65 39.19
N ARG A 177 -17.39 -7.33 38.95
CA ARG A 177 -18.32 -6.42 39.64
C ARG A 177 -19.79 -6.77 39.40
N LEU A 178 -20.14 -7.15 38.17
CA LEU A 178 -21.50 -7.60 37.85
C LEU A 178 -21.86 -8.93 38.53
N LEU A 179 -20.93 -9.88 38.59
CA LEU A 179 -21.10 -11.14 39.31
C LEU A 179 -21.35 -10.91 40.80
N GLN A 180 -20.53 -10.08 41.45
CA GLN A 180 -20.70 -9.74 42.87
C GLN A 180 -22.02 -9.02 43.14
N ARG A 181 -22.42 -8.12 42.24
CA ARG A 181 -23.72 -7.46 42.31
C ARG A 181 -24.87 -8.48 42.22
N ALA A 182 -24.77 -9.43 41.31
CA ALA A 182 -25.78 -10.47 41.15
C ALA A 182 -25.94 -11.33 42.42
N LEU A 183 -24.85 -11.61 43.12
CA LEU A 183 -24.84 -12.40 44.35
C LEU A 183 -25.29 -11.61 45.59
N SER A 184 -25.12 -10.28 45.62
CA SER A 184 -25.39 -9.45 46.80
C SER A 184 -26.70 -8.66 46.75
N ASP A 185 -27.29 -8.43 45.57
CA ASP A 185 -28.55 -7.69 45.42
C ASP A 185 -29.72 -8.56 45.91
N SER A 186 -30.31 -8.19 47.06
CA SER A 186 -31.43 -8.90 47.70
C SER A 186 -32.76 -8.73 46.96
N GLU A 187 -32.97 -7.60 46.28
CA GLU A 187 -34.24 -7.30 45.61
C GLU A 187 -34.34 -8.00 44.25
N ARG A 188 -33.24 -8.06 43.49
CA ARG A 188 -33.23 -8.45 42.07
C ARG A 188 -32.25 -9.56 41.73
N GLY A 189 -31.26 -9.79 42.59
CA GLY A 189 -30.25 -10.82 42.44
C GLY A 189 -30.53 -12.03 43.34
N TYR A 190 -29.46 -12.61 43.84
CA TYR A 190 -29.46 -13.77 44.75
C TYR A 190 -29.09 -13.40 46.19
N GLY A 191 -29.13 -12.12 46.58
CA GLY A 191 -28.74 -11.68 47.93
C GLY A 191 -29.57 -12.29 49.07
N ASP A 192 -30.82 -12.70 48.80
CA ASP A 192 -31.69 -13.37 49.76
C ASP A 192 -31.50 -14.90 49.80
N ARG A 193 -30.65 -15.46 48.92
CA ARG A 193 -30.28 -16.88 48.93
C ARG A 193 -28.86 -17.04 49.49
N ALA A 194 -28.63 -18.09 50.27
CA ALA A 194 -27.29 -18.47 50.70
C ALA A 194 -26.53 -19.09 49.52
N VAL A 195 -25.95 -18.26 48.64
CA VAL A 195 -25.14 -18.71 47.49
C VAL A 195 -23.66 -18.44 47.79
N SER A 196 -22.82 -19.47 47.64
CA SER A 196 -21.37 -19.38 47.80
C SER A 196 -20.69 -19.81 46.50
N VAL A 197 -19.99 -18.89 45.85
CA VAL A 197 -19.23 -19.15 44.61
C VAL A 197 -17.74 -19.16 44.96
N THR A 198 -17.02 -20.23 44.59
CA THR A 198 -15.57 -20.27 44.80
C THR A 198 -14.84 -19.29 43.90
N ALA A 199 -13.62 -18.86 44.28
CA ALA A 199 -12.83 -17.92 43.47
C ALA A 199 -12.52 -18.47 42.07
N GLU A 200 -12.24 -19.78 41.96
CA GLU A 200 -11.98 -20.48 40.70
C GLU A 200 -13.24 -20.50 39.81
N ALA A 201 -14.41 -20.79 40.38
CA ALA A 201 -15.69 -20.75 39.66
C ALA A 201 -16.03 -19.34 39.16
N ALA A 202 -15.82 -18.32 40.00
CA ALA A 202 -16.04 -16.93 39.63
C ALA A 202 -15.11 -16.48 38.50
N ALA A 203 -13.84 -16.88 38.54
CA ALA A 203 -12.88 -16.61 37.47
C ALA A 203 -13.29 -17.29 36.16
N HIS A 204 -13.70 -18.57 36.23
CA HIS A 204 -14.16 -19.33 35.07
C HIS A 204 -15.39 -18.71 34.41
N LEU A 205 -16.42 -18.34 35.19
CA LEU A 205 -17.62 -17.67 34.69
C LEU A 205 -17.30 -16.35 33.99
N VAL A 206 -16.35 -15.57 34.53
CA VAL A 206 -15.90 -14.30 33.94
C VAL A 206 -15.14 -14.52 32.64
N ASP A 207 -14.23 -15.50 32.61
CA ASP A 207 -13.40 -15.83 31.46
C ASP A 207 -14.26 -16.28 30.26
N VAL A 208 -15.16 -17.23 30.50
CA VAL A 208 -16.07 -17.76 29.48
C VAL A 208 -17.02 -16.69 28.94
N ALA A 209 -17.46 -15.77 29.80
CA ALA A 209 -18.31 -14.67 29.37
C ALA A 209 -17.60 -13.73 28.37
N ASN A 210 -16.26 -13.66 28.40
CA ASN A 210 -15.42 -12.94 27.42
C ASN A 210 -15.96 -11.55 27.02
N GLY A 211 -16.34 -10.76 28.03
CA GLY A 211 -16.87 -9.40 27.87
C GLY A 211 -18.38 -9.28 27.62
N ASP A 212 -19.15 -10.38 27.65
CA ASP A 212 -20.61 -10.42 27.54
C ASP A 212 -21.28 -10.60 28.93
N ALA A 213 -21.86 -9.51 29.45
CA ALA A 213 -22.58 -9.54 30.73
C ALA A 213 -23.84 -10.42 30.72
N ARG A 214 -24.52 -10.56 29.58
CA ARG A 214 -25.74 -11.37 29.48
C ARG A 214 -25.38 -12.85 29.60
N SER A 215 -24.34 -13.28 28.90
CA SER A 215 -23.82 -14.64 28.99
C SER A 215 -23.38 -14.99 30.41
N LEU A 216 -22.63 -14.09 31.07
CA LEU A 216 -22.24 -14.26 32.48
C LEU A 216 -23.45 -14.49 33.40
N LEU A 217 -24.45 -13.60 33.33
CA LEU A 217 -25.61 -13.67 34.23
C LEU A 217 -26.49 -14.88 33.94
N ASN A 218 -26.59 -15.31 32.68
CA ASN A 218 -27.32 -16.52 32.32
C ASN A 218 -26.61 -17.79 32.82
N ALA A 219 -25.28 -17.85 32.72
CA ALA A 219 -24.49 -18.97 33.24
C ALA A 219 -24.61 -19.04 34.77
N LEU A 220 -24.51 -17.90 35.46
CA LEU A 220 -24.72 -17.83 36.90
C LEU A 220 -26.14 -18.26 37.31
N GLU A 221 -27.17 -17.78 36.61
CA GLU A 221 -28.56 -18.16 36.87
C GLU A 221 -28.74 -19.66 36.70
N LEU A 222 -28.20 -20.25 35.63
CA LEU A 222 -28.26 -21.69 35.43
C LEU A 222 -27.56 -22.43 36.58
N ALA A 223 -26.34 -22.03 36.96
CA ALA A 223 -25.59 -22.64 38.06
C ALA A 223 -26.39 -22.62 39.38
N VAL A 224 -26.98 -21.47 39.72
CA VAL A 224 -27.68 -21.29 41.00
C VAL A 224 -29.04 -22.00 41.01
N GLU A 225 -29.77 -22.02 39.90
CA GLU A 225 -31.09 -22.67 39.84
C GLU A 225 -31.00 -24.19 39.60
N SER A 226 -29.91 -24.71 39.03
CA SER A 226 -29.73 -26.16 38.82
C SER A 226 -29.10 -26.88 40.01
N THR A 227 -28.36 -26.18 40.86
CA THR A 227 -27.63 -26.81 41.98
C THR A 227 -28.48 -26.87 43.24
N PRO A 228 -28.70 -28.07 43.83
CA PRO A 228 -29.42 -28.20 45.09
C PRO A 228 -28.63 -27.60 46.26
N ALA A 229 -29.36 -27.09 47.25
CA ALA A 229 -28.74 -26.60 48.48
C ALA A 229 -28.15 -27.76 49.32
N ASN A 230 -27.00 -27.51 49.95
CA ASN A 230 -26.39 -28.44 50.90
C ASN A 230 -27.23 -28.54 52.19
N ALA A 231 -26.82 -29.43 53.12
CA ALA A 231 -27.49 -29.63 54.41
C ALA A 231 -27.69 -28.34 55.24
N ASP A 232 -26.82 -27.34 55.06
CA ASP A 232 -26.88 -26.04 55.71
C ASP A 232 -27.72 -24.99 54.94
N GLY A 233 -28.47 -25.40 53.90
CA GLY A 233 -29.28 -24.52 53.07
C GLY A 233 -28.50 -23.64 52.09
N THR A 234 -27.18 -23.84 51.97
CA THR A 234 -26.29 -23.07 51.08
C THR A 234 -26.13 -23.75 49.72
N VAL A 235 -26.33 -23.00 48.63
CA VAL A 235 -26.01 -23.41 47.25
C VAL A 235 -24.54 -23.10 47.00
N ARG A 236 -23.71 -24.14 46.90
CA ARG A 236 -22.27 -24.00 46.67
C ARG A 236 -21.96 -24.22 45.19
N ILE A 237 -21.44 -23.19 44.53
CA ILE A 237 -20.99 -23.23 43.14
C ILE A 237 -19.48 -23.34 43.14
N ASP A 238 -18.97 -24.53 42.83
CA ASP A 238 -17.56 -24.78 42.57
C ASP A 238 -17.26 -24.76 41.07
N LEU A 239 -16.01 -25.01 40.70
CA LEU A 239 -15.56 -24.93 39.31
C LEU A 239 -16.32 -25.92 38.41
N ALA A 240 -16.55 -27.15 38.88
CA ALA A 240 -17.24 -28.17 38.10
C ALA A 240 -18.69 -27.76 37.81
N ILE A 241 -19.39 -27.21 38.79
CA ILE A 241 -20.75 -26.69 38.60
C ILE A 241 -20.75 -25.48 37.65
N ALA A 242 -19.77 -24.59 37.77
CA ALA A 242 -19.63 -23.46 36.86
C ALA A 242 -19.40 -23.93 35.41
N GLU A 243 -18.55 -24.93 35.19
CA GLU A 243 -18.31 -25.57 33.89
C GLU A 243 -19.60 -26.21 33.33
N GLU A 244 -20.36 -26.94 34.16
CA GLU A 244 -21.63 -27.56 33.75
C GLU A 244 -22.74 -26.53 33.44
N SER A 245 -22.75 -25.41 34.17
CA SER A 245 -23.72 -24.32 34.01
C SER A 245 -23.51 -23.49 32.74
N ILE A 246 -22.37 -23.69 32.09
CA ILE A 246 -22.08 -23.12 30.80
C ILE A 246 -22.28 -24.25 29.79
N GLN A 247 -23.30 -24.15 28.94
CA GLN A 247 -23.32 -25.00 27.75
C GLN A 247 -22.24 -24.55 26.76
N GLN A 248 -21.00 -24.99 26.99
CA GLN A 248 -20.05 -25.24 25.94
C GLN A 248 -19.37 -26.59 26.15
N ARG A 249 -19.20 -27.29 25.03
CA ARG A 249 -18.37 -28.46 24.84
C ARG A 249 -17.14 -28.36 25.76
N ALA A 250 -16.99 -29.33 26.66
CA ALA A 250 -15.73 -29.67 27.30
C ALA A 250 -14.58 -29.50 26.28
N VAL A 251 -13.42 -28.93 26.61
CA VAL A 251 -12.47 -29.43 27.61
C VAL A 251 -11.55 -28.30 28.13
N LEU A 252 -11.24 -28.38 29.42
CA LEU A 252 -10.22 -27.64 30.16
C LEU A 252 -8.91 -27.38 29.38
N TYR A 253 -8.56 -26.10 29.21
CA TYR A 253 -7.17 -25.64 29.18
C TYR A 253 -6.77 -25.18 30.60
N ASP A 254 -5.50 -25.44 30.93
CA ASP A 254 -4.91 -25.30 32.26
C ASP A 254 -5.02 -23.89 32.88
N LYS A 255 -4.88 -23.85 34.21
CA LYS A 255 -5.24 -22.82 35.21
C LYS A 255 -4.63 -21.41 35.07
N GLN A 256 -4.15 -20.98 33.89
CA GLN A 256 -3.45 -19.70 33.72
C GLN A 256 -3.90 -18.84 32.52
N GLY A 257 -4.82 -19.27 31.65
CA GLY A 257 -5.32 -18.44 30.53
C GLY A 257 -4.32 -18.15 29.40
N ASP A 258 -3.02 -18.21 29.68
CA ASP A 258 -1.92 -18.08 28.70
C ASP A 258 -1.88 -19.25 27.70
N ALA A 259 -2.38 -20.43 28.10
CA ALA A 259 -2.33 -21.64 27.28
C ALA A 259 -3.10 -21.53 25.95
N HIS A 260 -4.21 -20.78 25.90
CA HIS A 260 -4.94 -20.53 24.66
C HIS A 260 -4.09 -19.71 23.68
N PHE A 261 -3.49 -18.60 24.15
CA PHE A 261 -2.62 -17.75 23.34
C PHE A 261 -1.36 -18.49 22.89
N ASP A 262 -0.78 -19.31 23.75
CA ASP A 262 0.36 -20.15 23.42
C ASP A 262 0.00 -21.21 22.37
N THR A 263 -1.17 -21.84 22.50
CA THR A 263 -1.63 -22.87 21.55
C THR A 263 -1.91 -22.29 20.18
N ILE A 264 -2.63 -21.16 20.09
CA ILE A 264 -2.87 -20.51 18.79
C ILE A 264 -1.58 -19.94 18.21
N SER A 265 -0.67 -19.45 19.05
CA SER A 265 0.64 -18.96 18.61
C SER A 265 1.51 -20.11 18.08
N ALA A 266 1.51 -21.26 18.75
CA ALA A 266 2.18 -22.47 18.28
C ALA A 266 1.57 -22.95 16.96
N PHE A 267 0.25 -22.97 16.83
CA PHE A 267 -0.45 -23.30 15.58
C PHE A 267 -0.01 -22.39 14.43
N ILE A 268 -0.06 -21.07 14.60
CA ILE A 268 0.35 -20.12 13.54
C ILE A 268 1.85 -20.23 13.24
N LYS A 269 2.70 -20.44 14.24
CA LYS A 269 4.14 -20.70 14.03
C LYS A 269 4.37 -22.00 13.26
N SER A 270 3.58 -23.05 13.48
CA SER A 270 3.64 -24.29 12.70
C SER A 270 3.23 -24.08 11.25
N LEU A 271 2.16 -23.32 11.00
CA LEU A 271 1.76 -22.93 9.63
C LEU A 271 2.88 -22.15 8.92
N ARG A 272 3.43 -21.13 9.60
CA ARG A 272 4.54 -20.30 9.10
C ARG A 272 5.81 -21.13 8.85
N GLY A 273 6.11 -22.05 9.77
CA GLY A 273 7.24 -22.98 9.70
C GLY A 273 7.07 -24.09 8.67
N SER A 274 5.92 -24.15 7.99
CA SER A 274 5.58 -25.18 6.99
C SER A 274 5.63 -26.61 7.54
N ASP A 275 5.20 -26.79 8.79
CA ASP A 275 5.10 -28.09 9.46
C ASP A 275 3.62 -28.51 9.54
N PRO A 276 3.13 -29.32 8.58
CA PRO A 276 1.73 -29.73 8.52
C PRO A 276 1.33 -30.65 9.69
N ASP A 277 2.26 -31.48 10.18
CA ASP A 277 1.99 -32.41 11.27
C ASP A 277 1.79 -31.65 12.59
N ALA A 278 2.68 -30.69 12.89
CA ALA A 278 2.54 -29.82 14.05
C ALA A 278 1.29 -28.94 13.94
N ALA A 279 0.98 -28.42 12.74
CA ALA A 279 -0.23 -27.63 12.53
C ALA A 279 -1.51 -28.43 12.83
N LEU A 280 -1.60 -29.67 12.36
CA LEU A 280 -2.74 -30.55 12.68
C LEU A 280 -2.81 -30.87 14.17
N PHE A 281 -1.68 -31.13 14.83
CA PHE A 281 -1.64 -31.40 16.26
C PHE A 281 -2.19 -30.22 17.08
N TRP A 282 -1.72 -29.00 16.83
CA TRP A 282 -2.19 -27.81 17.55
C TRP A 282 -3.65 -27.48 17.20
N LEU A 283 -4.07 -27.68 15.95
CA LEU A 283 -5.47 -27.56 15.54
C LEU A 283 -6.36 -28.54 16.31
N ALA A 284 -6.00 -29.82 16.35
CA ALA A 284 -6.75 -30.84 17.06
C ALA A 284 -6.85 -30.52 18.55
N ARG A 285 -5.74 -30.09 19.18
CA ARG A 285 -5.75 -29.60 20.57
C ARG A 285 -6.74 -28.46 20.76
N MET A 286 -6.75 -27.45 19.89
CA MET A 286 -7.70 -26.34 19.98
C MET A 286 -9.15 -26.82 19.85
N VAL A 287 -9.45 -27.70 18.89
CA VAL A 287 -10.80 -28.20 18.68
C VAL A 287 -11.29 -29.05 19.86
N GLU A 288 -10.46 -29.96 20.36
CA GLU A 288 -10.80 -30.79 21.53
C GLU A 288 -11.07 -29.95 22.77
N ALA A 289 -10.35 -28.84 22.92
CA ALA A 289 -10.53 -27.92 24.02
C ALA A 289 -11.62 -26.87 23.80
N GLY A 290 -12.48 -27.06 22.79
CA GLY A 290 -13.67 -26.23 22.58
C GLY A 290 -13.40 -24.85 21.97
N GLU A 291 -12.22 -24.62 21.39
CA GLU A 291 -11.86 -23.36 20.76
C GLU A 291 -12.88 -22.98 19.67
N ASN A 292 -13.23 -21.70 19.57
CA ASN A 292 -14.20 -21.26 18.57
C ASN A 292 -13.61 -21.41 17.15
N PRO A 293 -14.20 -22.25 16.27
CA PRO A 293 -13.65 -22.45 14.92
C PRO A 293 -13.57 -21.17 14.09
N ARG A 294 -14.46 -20.20 14.31
CA ARG A 294 -14.39 -18.88 13.66
C ARG A 294 -13.14 -18.11 14.05
N PHE A 295 -12.67 -18.27 15.30
CA PHE A 295 -11.41 -17.68 15.75
C PHE A 295 -10.22 -18.32 15.03
N ILE A 296 -10.20 -19.66 14.92
CA ILE A 296 -9.16 -20.40 14.21
C ILE A 296 -9.10 -19.98 12.73
N PHE A 297 -10.25 -19.92 12.03
CA PHE A 297 -10.32 -19.44 10.65
C PHE A 297 -9.84 -18.00 10.50
N ARG A 298 -10.20 -17.11 11.43
CA ARG A 298 -9.70 -15.72 11.41
C ARG A 298 -8.18 -15.67 11.50
N ARG A 299 -7.56 -16.49 12.35
CA ARG A 299 -6.10 -16.56 12.49
C ARG A 299 -5.44 -17.15 11.25
N MET A 300 -6.07 -18.14 10.60
CA MET A 300 -5.63 -18.67 9.31
C MET A 300 -5.74 -17.64 8.17
N LEU A 301 -6.79 -16.81 8.14
CA LEU A 301 -6.93 -15.73 7.15
C LEU A 301 -5.82 -14.68 7.31
N ILE A 302 -5.45 -14.33 8.55
CA ILE A 302 -4.32 -13.44 8.81
C ILE A 302 -3.02 -14.08 8.32
N ALA A 303 -2.76 -15.35 8.66
CA ALA A 303 -1.57 -16.07 8.18
C ALA A 303 -1.54 -16.19 6.64
N ALA A 304 -2.69 -16.35 5.98
CA ALA A 304 -2.78 -16.35 4.53
C ALA A 304 -2.32 -15.01 3.91
N GLY A 305 -2.60 -13.86 4.56
CA GLY A 305 -2.15 -12.55 4.08
C GLY A 305 -0.75 -12.12 4.53
N GLU A 306 -0.33 -12.56 5.72
CA GLU A 306 0.93 -12.16 6.38
C GLU A 306 2.08 -13.11 6.06
N ASP A 307 1.86 -14.42 6.13
CA ASP A 307 2.91 -15.44 6.08
C ASP A 307 2.99 -16.15 4.73
N VAL A 308 1.86 -16.26 4.02
CA VAL A 308 1.79 -16.75 2.63
C VAL A 308 1.84 -15.58 1.64
N GLY A 309 1.03 -14.54 1.88
CA GLY A 309 1.06 -13.30 1.12
C GLY A 309 0.80 -13.52 -0.37
N LEU A 310 1.64 -12.94 -1.23
CA LEU A 310 1.55 -13.15 -2.68
C LEU A 310 2.44 -14.28 -3.19
N ALA A 311 3.12 -15.05 -2.32
CA ALA A 311 3.75 -16.30 -2.77
C ALA A 311 2.68 -17.26 -3.30
N ASP A 312 1.52 -17.30 -2.66
CA ASP A 312 0.33 -17.97 -3.18
C ASP A 312 -0.96 -17.18 -2.87
N PRO A 313 -1.44 -16.36 -3.82
CA PRO A 313 -2.66 -15.58 -3.65
C PRO A 313 -3.93 -16.41 -3.42
N GLN A 314 -3.92 -17.72 -3.74
CA GLN A 314 -5.08 -18.59 -3.53
C GLN A 314 -5.27 -18.95 -2.06
N ALA A 315 -4.27 -18.78 -1.20
CA ALA A 315 -4.39 -19.08 0.23
C ALA A 315 -5.57 -18.36 0.90
N MET A 316 -5.77 -17.07 0.61
CA MET A 316 -6.90 -16.32 1.14
C MET A 316 -8.25 -16.90 0.67
N VAL A 317 -8.34 -17.28 -0.61
CA VAL A 317 -9.55 -17.84 -1.22
C VAL A 317 -9.87 -19.21 -0.63
N VAL A 318 -8.87 -20.08 -0.48
CA VAL A 318 -9.03 -21.42 0.09
C VAL A 318 -9.50 -21.35 1.53
N VAL A 319 -8.87 -20.51 2.36
CA VAL A 319 -9.25 -20.37 3.77
C VAL A 319 -10.67 -19.81 3.90
N GLU A 320 -11.04 -18.80 3.10
CA GLU A 320 -12.39 -18.24 3.11
C GLU A 320 -13.44 -19.27 2.64
N ALA A 321 -13.13 -20.04 1.60
CA ALA A 321 -14.01 -21.11 1.13
C ALA A 321 -14.21 -22.20 2.19
N CYS A 322 -13.13 -22.59 2.89
CA CYS A 322 -13.20 -23.52 4.02
C CYS A 322 -14.00 -22.96 5.19
N ALA A 323 -13.84 -21.68 5.53
CA ALA A 323 -14.63 -21.02 6.57
C ALA A 323 -16.12 -20.98 6.21
N SER A 324 -16.45 -20.60 4.97
CA SER A 324 -17.83 -20.61 4.48
C SER A 324 -18.43 -22.02 4.40
N ALA A 325 -17.62 -23.03 4.06
CA ALA A 325 -18.05 -24.42 4.10
C ALA A 325 -18.36 -24.83 5.55
N PHE A 326 -17.48 -24.50 6.50
CA PHE A 326 -17.67 -24.75 7.92
C PHE A 326 -18.96 -24.14 8.47
N GLU A 327 -19.28 -22.89 8.12
CA GLU A 327 -20.54 -22.24 8.55
C GLU A 327 -21.79 -22.99 8.10
N ARG A 328 -21.71 -23.73 6.99
CA ARG A 328 -22.82 -24.49 6.43
C ARG A 328 -22.90 -25.91 6.98
N THR A 329 -21.77 -26.54 7.30
CA THR A 329 -21.73 -27.92 7.82
C THR A 329 -21.76 -28.00 9.34
N GLY A 330 -21.02 -27.13 10.05
CA GLY A 330 -20.83 -27.24 11.49
C GLY A 330 -20.03 -28.50 11.90
N LEU A 331 -19.81 -28.68 13.20
CA LEU A 331 -19.10 -29.87 13.74
C LEU A 331 -20.07 -31.06 13.90
N PRO A 332 -19.62 -32.32 13.67
CA PRO A 332 -18.22 -32.74 13.51
C PRO A 332 -17.63 -32.64 12.09
N GLU A 333 -18.43 -32.63 11.03
CA GLU A 333 -17.93 -32.63 9.63
C GLU A 333 -17.13 -31.37 9.27
N GLY A 334 -17.31 -30.28 10.01
CA GLY A 334 -16.53 -29.05 9.93
C GLY A 334 -15.04 -29.21 10.24
N LEU A 335 -14.63 -30.34 10.84
CA LEU A 335 -13.23 -30.71 10.99
C LEU A 335 -12.49 -30.80 9.65
N TYR A 336 -13.15 -31.27 8.58
CA TYR A 336 -12.52 -31.42 7.26
C TYR A 336 -12.14 -30.06 6.65
N PRO A 337 -13.04 -29.04 6.57
CA PRO A 337 -12.64 -27.70 6.16
C PRO A 337 -11.54 -27.07 7.03
N LEU A 338 -11.55 -27.28 8.35
CA LEU A 338 -10.50 -26.78 9.24
C LEU A 338 -9.13 -27.38 8.91
N ALA A 339 -9.07 -28.71 8.82
CA ALA A 339 -7.84 -29.44 8.49
C ALA A 339 -7.33 -29.08 7.09
N GLN A 340 -8.23 -28.96 6.11
CA GLN A 340 -7.89 -28.59 4.74
C GLN A 340 -7.25 -27.19 4.68
N ALA A 341 -7.82 -26.20 5.37
CA ALA A 341 -7.26 -24.86 5.42
C ALA A 341 -5.87 -24.85 6.09
N ALA A 342 -5.71 -25.55 7.22
CA ALA A 342 -4.44 -25.63 7.93
C ALA A 342 -3.35 -26.29 7.08
N LEU A 343 -3.65 -27.43 6.46
CA LEU A 343 -2.70 -28.15 5.60
C LEU A 343 -2.32 -27.33 4.36
N TYR A 344 -3.29 -26.65 3.74
CA TYR A 344 -3.00 -25.78 2.60
C TYR A 344 -1.99 -24.69 2.98
N LEU A 345 -2.22 -23.99 4.09
CA LEU A 345 -1.33 -22.93 4.57
C LEU A 345 0.04 -23.46 4.99
N ALA A 346 0.11 -24.64 5.60
CA ALA A 346 1.38 -25.26 5.96
C ALA A 346 2.20 -25.65 4.71
N CYS A 347 1.56 -26.17 3.66
CA CYS A 347 2.26 -26.72 2.50
C CYS A 347 2.53 -25.73 1.35
N THR A 348 1.92 -24.53 1.36
CA THR A 348 2.12 -23.54 0.29
C THR A 348 3.39 -22.70 0.49
N ASP A 349 3.88 -22.06 -0.57
CA ASP A 349 5.05 -21.18 -0.52
C ASP A 349 4.84 -19.99 0.43
N LYS A 350 5.91 -19.50 1.06
CA LYS A 350 5.83 -18.45 2.08
C LYS A 350 6.38 -17.11 1.58
N SER A 351 5.68 -16.03 1.91
CA SER A 351 6.17 -14.67 1.71
C SER A 351 5.49 -13.70 2.67
N ASN A 352 6.31 -12.86 3.30
CA ASN A 352 5.86 -11.75 4.13
C ASN A 352 5.99 -10.39 3.43
N SER A 353 6.15 -10.37 2.10
CA SER A 353 6.42 -9.15 1.33
C SER A 353 5.33 -8.07 1.48
N THR A 354 4.10 -8.49 1.81
CA THR A 354 2.93 -7.62 2.02
C THR A 354 3.09 -6.70 3.23
N ILE A 355 4.01 -7.01 4.15
CA ILE A 355 4.35 -6.16 5.31
C ILE A 355 4.87 -4.77 4.91
N GLY A 356 5.31 -4.62 3.66
CA GLY A 356 5.74 -3.35 3.08
C GLY A 356 4.71 -2.21 3.17
N ILE A 357 3.43 -2.54 3.39
CA ILE A 357 2.40 -1.54 3.71
C ILE A 357 2.73 -0.74 4.98
N PHE A 358 3.35 -1.35 5.99
CA PHE A 358 3.71 -0.66 7.23
C PHE A 358 4.89 0.30 7.03
N GLU A 359 5.81 -0.03 6.12
CA GLU A 359 6.90 0.87 5.71
C GLU A 359 6.33 2.09 4.97
N ALA A 360 5.41 1.86 4.02
CA ALA A 360 4.71 2.93 3.31
C ALA A 360 3.93 3.85 4.28
N ILE A 361 3.16 3.28 5.22
CA ILE A 361 2.46 4.04 6.27
C ILE A 361 3.45 4.87 7.10
N SER A 362 4.59 4.29 7.44
CA SER A 362 5.62 4.97 8.23
C SER A 362 6.27 6.12 7.45
N SER A 363 6.48 5.96 6.14
CA SER A 363 7.00 7.00 5.26
C SER A 363 6.02 8.18 5.14
N VAL A 364 4.72 7.89 4.96
CA VAL A 364 3.66 8.91 4.93
C VAL A 364 3.59 9.69 6.24
N ARG A 365 3.70 9.00 7.39
CA ARG A 365 3.70 9.67 8.71
C ARG A 365 4.91 10.57 8.94
N ARG A 366 6.07 10.22 8.37
CA ARG A 366 7.31 10.99 8.50
C ARG A 366 7.31 12.23 7.60
N ALA A 367 6.67 12.17 6.44
CA ALA A 367 6.64 13.28 5.50
C ALA A 367 5.58 14.31 5.88
N GLN A 368 5.98 15.57 6.09
CA GLN A 368 5.06 16.65 6.50
C GLN A 368 4.10 17.10 5.39
N ARG A 369 4.49 16.96 4.11
CA ARG A 369 3.64 17.27 2.95
C ARG A 369 4.15 16.50 1.73
N GLN A 370 3.27 15.76 1.07
CA GLN A 370 3.56 15.11 -0.21
C GLN A 370 2.40 15.41 -1.14
N ASP A 371 2.66 16.20 -2.17
CA ASP A 371 1.67 16.46 -3.19
C ASP A 371 1.66 15.31 -4.20
N VAL A 372 0.46 14.93 -4.65
CA VAL A 372 0.32 13.98 -5.77
C VAL A 372 0.98 14.60 -7.00
N PRO A 373 1.84 13.87 -7.74
CA PRO A 373 2.41 14.36 -9.00
C PRO A 373 1.32 14.88 -9.93
N SER A 374 1.56 16.02 -10.59
CA SER A 374 0.56 16.73 -11.42
C SER A 374 -0.07 15.83 -12.47
N HIS A 375 0.73 14.98 -13.13
CA HIS A 375 0.29 14.02 -14.14
C HIS A 375 -0.53 12.84 -13.59
N LEU A 376 -0.67 12.68 -12.27
CA LEU A 376 -1.52 11.66 -11.64
C LEU A 376 -2.79 12.23 -10.99
N ARG A 377 -2.93 13.57 -10.96
CA ARG A 377 -4.12 14.22 -10.40
C ARG A 377 -5.32 14.02 -11.32
N ASP A 378 -6.51 14.13 -10.75
CA ASP A 378 -7.75 14.01 -11.49
C ASP A 378 -7.93 15.23 -12.42
N ALA A 379 -7.92 14.97 -13.73
CA ALA A 379 -8.12 15.99 -14.75
C ALA A 379 -9.50 16.66 -14.70
N ASN A 380 -10.49 16.01 -14.08
CA ASN A 380 -11.87 16.51 -14.03
C ASN A 380 -12.15 17.40 -12.82
N ARG A 381 -11.23 17.48 -11.85
CA ARG A 381 -11.51 18.15 -10.57
C ARG A 381 -11.33 19.67 -10.65
N ASP A 382 -10.41 20.15 -11.49
CA ASP A 382 -10.14 21.58 -11.75
C ASP A 382 -9.67 21.78 -13.20
N GLY A 383 -10.62 21.73 -14.14
CA GLY A 383 -10.36 21.84 -15.58
C GLY A 383 -9.62 23.13 -15.96
N ASP A 384 -8.57 22.96 -16.77
CA ASP A 384 -7.74 23.97 -17.46
C ASP A 384 -6.91 24.96 -16.63
N ALA A 385 -7.22 25.23 -15.35
CA ALA A 385 -6.51 26.26 -14.57
C ALA A 385 -5.16 25.81 -13.98
N PHE A 386 -4.99 24.52 -13.65
CA PHE A 386 -3.81 24.02 -12.91
C PHE A 386 -3.02 22.91 -13.61
N GLY A 387 -3.46 22.45 -14.79
CA GLY A 387 -2.75 21.40 -15.54
C GLY A 387 -2.82 20.00 -14.91
N ASP A 388 -3.73 19.80 -13.95
CA ASP A 388 -3.95 18.52 -13.27
C ASP A 388 -4.33 17.42 -14.29
N GLY A 389 -3.69 16.25 -14.17
CA GLY A 389 -3.87 15.11 -15.06
C GLY A 389 -3.24 15.25 -16.46
N GLN A 390 -2.70 16.42 -16.82
CA GLN A 390 -2.05 16.61 -18.12
C GLN A 390 -0.63 16.00 -18.09
N GLY A 391 -0.35 15.08 -19.02
CA GLY A 391 0.93 14.34 -19.06
C GLY A 391 0.85 12.90 -18.56
N TYR A 392 -0.31 12.47 -18.04
CA TYR A 392 -0.54 11.07 -17.70
C TYR A 392 -0.34 10.17 -18.91
N ARG A 393 0.57 9.19 -18.80
CA ARG A 393 0.74 8.17 -19.83
C ARG A 393 -0.09 6.97 -19.50
N TYR A 394 -1.15 6.78 -20.28
CA TYR A 394 -2.04 5.65 -20.14
C TYR A 394 -1.30 4.36 -20.53
N PRO A 395 -1.01 3.44 -19.59
CA PRO A 395 -0.14 2.29 -19.86
C PRO A 395 -0.64 1.40 -20.99
N HIS A 396 -1.95 1.26 -21.18
CA HIS A 396 -2.51 0.42 -22.25
C HIS A 396 -2.23 0.92 -23.67
N ALA A 397 -1.84 2.18 -23.83
CA ALA A 397 -1.42 2.72 -25.13
C ALA A 397 0.03 2.34 -25.51
N PHE A 398 0.76 1.68 -24.60
CA PHE A 398 2.15 1.29 -24.79
C PHE A 398 2.31 -0.23 -24.91
N ARG A 399 3.47 -0.66 -25.40
CA ARG A 399 3.74 -2.08 -25.60
C ARG A 399 3.73 -2.79 -24.25
N GLU A 400 3.18 -4.00 -24.23
CA GLU A 400 2.97 -4.80 -23.01
C GLU A 400 2.12 -4.12 -21.91
N HIS A 401 1.36 -3.09 -22.29
CA HIS A 401 0.54 -2.29 -21.37
C HIS A 401 1.35 -1.70 -20.20
N TRP A 402 2.60 -1.33 -20.44
CA TRP A 402 3.47 -0.77 -19.40
C TRP A 402 4.30 0.37 -19.92
N VAL A 403 4.65 1.29 -19.00
CA VAL A 403 5.41 2.45 -19.36
C VAL A 403 6.28 2.98 -18.23
N ALA A 404 7.53 3.33 -18.56
CA ALA A 404 8.45 3.98 -17.65
C ALA A 404 7.94 5.40 -17.33
N GLN A 405 7.30 5.54 -16.17
CA GLN A 405 6.80 6.80 -15.64
C GLN A 405 6.98 6.80 -14.12
N GLN A 406 7.27 7.97 -13.55
CA GLN A 406 7.30 8.17 -12.11
C GLN A 406 5.88 8.17 -11.53
N TYR A 407 5.61 7.31 -10.55
CA TYR A 407 4.31 7.26 -9.85
C TYR A 407 4.36 7.76 -8.40
N LEU A 408 5.50 7.58 -7.73
CA LEU A 408 5.73 8.15 -6.40
C LEU A 408 6.02 9.65 -6.49
N PRO A 409 5.77 10.44 -5.43
CA PRO A 409 6.26 11.82 -5.35
C PRO A 409 7.78 11.88 -5.59
N THR A 410 8.28 12.98 -6.16
CA THR A 410 9.71 13.16 -6.46
C THR A 410 10.59 12.97 -5.22
N ALA A 411 10.12 13.38 -4.04
CA ALA A 411 10.82 13.20 -2.78
C ALA A 411 10.98 11.73 -2.33
N LEU A 412 10.19 10.82 -2.90
CA LEU A 412 10.24 9.37 -2.63
C LEU A 412 10.74 8.60 -3.86
N GLN A 413 11.40 9.27 -4.81
CA GLN A 413 11.92 8.60 -5.98
C GLN A 413 13.08 7.66 -5.60
N GLY A 414 12.99 6.40 -6.02
CA GLY A 414 13.95 5.35 -5.65
C GLY A 414 13.54 4.51 -4.44
N GLU A 415 12.54 4.94 -3.66
CA GLU A 415 12.00 4.16 -2.55
C GLU A 415 11.24 2.92 -3.05
N ALA A 416 11.41 1.79 -2.36
CA ALA A 416 10.77 0.52 -2.71
C ALA A 416 10.01 -0.06 -1.51
N PHE A 417 8.69 0.10 -1.51
CA PHE A 417 7.83 -0.41 -0.43
C PHE A 417 7.41 -1.87 -0.59
N TRP A 418 7.66 -2.50 -1.73
CA TRP A 418 7.30 -3.90 -1.94
C TRP A 418 8.46 -4.64 -2.59
N THR A 419 8.96 -5.67 -1.92
CA THR A 419 10.07 -6.48 -2.44
C THR A 419 9.59 -7.92 -2.55
N PRO A 420 9.20 -8.37 -3.76
CA PRO A 420 8.71 -9.74 -3.93
C PRO A 420 9.82 -10.74 -3.63
N GLY A 421 9.43 -11.83 -2.95
CA GLY A 421 10.26 -12.98 -2.69
C GLY A 421 10.58 -13.79 -3.95
N ARG A 422 11.28 -14.91 -3.74
CA ARG A 422 11.75 -15.78 -4.82
C ARG A 422 10.82 -16.95 -5.14
N GLN A 423 9.85 -17.20 -4.27
CA GLN A 423 9.01 -18.39 -4.31
C GLN A 423 7.63 -18.08 -4.91
N GLY A 424 6.94 -19.12 -5.37
CA GLY A 424 5.59 -19.06 -5.88
C GLY A 424 5.32 -18.00 -6.95
N TRP A 425 4.18 -17.34 -6.81
CA TRP A 425 3.67 -16.34 -7.74
C TRP A 425 4.52 -15.06 -7.78
N GLU A 426 5.16 -14.70 -6.66
CA GLU A 426 6.10 -13.57 -6.57
C GLU A 426 7.37 -13.81 -7.38
N GLY A 427 7.98 -14.99 -7.22
CA GLY A 427 9.24 -15.35 -7.90
C GLY A 427 9.17 -15.17 -9.41
N ALA A 428 8.09 -15.64 -10.03
CA ALA A 428 7.88 -15.51 -11.48
C ALA A 428 7.77 -14.06 -12.00
N ARG A 429 7.52 -13.08 -11.11
CA ARG A 429 7.34 -11.66 -11.46
C ARG A 429 8.48 -10.77 -10.99
N ARG A 430 9.33 -11.26 -10.10
CA ARG A 430 10.41 -10.50 -9.48
C ARG A 430 11.30 -9.85 -10.51
N ASP A 431 11.80 -10.62 -11.48
CA ASP A 431 12.78 -10.13 -12.45
C ASP A 431 12.17 -9.05 -13.36
N ARG A 432 10.93 -9.25 -13.82
CA ARG A 432 10.19 -8.25 -14.60
C ARG A 432 9.93 -6.97 -13.80
N LEU A 433 9.67 -7.07 -12.49
CA LEU A 433 9.47 -5.90 -11.63
C LEU A 433 10.77 -5.12 -11.45
N LEU A 434 11.88 -5.82 -11.19
CA LEU A 434 13.20 -5.21 -11.06
C LEU A 434 13.62 -4.52 -12.36
N GLU A 435 13.40 -5.17 -13.51
CA GLU A 435 13.63 -4.56 -14.83
C GLU A 435 12.82 -3.26 -15.02
N ARG A 436 11.53 -3.28 -14.67
CA ARG A 436 10.66 -2.09 -14.77
C ARG A 436 11.10 -0.96 -13.85
N ARG A 437 11.53 -1.28 -12.62
CA ARG A 437 12.06 -0.29 -11.67
C ARG A 437 13.35 0.34 -12.17
N ALA A 438 14.29 -0.48 -12.62
CA ALA A 438 15.52 -0.01 -13.22
C ALA A 438 15.25 0.86 -14.44
N ALA A 439 14.30 0.49 -15.31
CA ALA A 439 13.91 1.31 -16.46
C ALA A 439 13.26 2.66 -16.06
N GLN A 440 12.46 2.70 -14.99
CA GLN A 440 11.90 3.95 -14.46
C GLN A 440 12.98 4.89 -13.91
N LEU A 441 13.94 4.33 -13.17
CA LEU A 441 15.08 5.09 -12.61
C LEU A 441 16.06 5.52 -13.70
N ALA A 442 16.35 4.65 -14.65
CA ALA A 442 17.20 4.93 -15.80
C ALA A 442 16.60 6.00 -16.70
N ALA A 443 15.29 5.96 -16.98
CA ALA A 443 14.62 7.05 -17.68
C ALA A 443 14.87 8.38 -16.94
N ALA A 444 14.60 8.43 -15.63
CA ALA A 444 14.82 9.65 -14.84
C ALA A 444 16.29 10.12 -14.81
N ALA A 445 17.25 9.19 -14.82
CA ALA A 445 18.68 9.46 -14.82
C ALA A 445 19.22 9.91 -16.20
N GLU A 446 18.91 9.18 -17.26
CA GLU A 446 19.42 9.44 -18.62
C GLU A 446 18.84 10.71 -19.24
N ALA A 447 17.65 11.13 -18.82
CA ALA A 447 17.16 12.45 -19.17
C ALA A 447 18.16 13.55 -18.79
N VAL A 448 18.90 13.39 -17.68
CA VAL A 448 19.88 14.36 -17.16
C VAL A 448 21.18 14.36 -17.97
N ASP A 449 21.68 13.19 -18.37
CA ASP A 449 23.07 13.01 -18.81
C ASP A 449 23.27 13.02 -20.34
N ASP A 450 22.42 12.36 -21.13
CA ASP A 450 22.61 12.23 -22.60
C ASP A 450 22.25 13.48 -23.38
N HIS A 451 21.57 14.39 -22.69
CA HIS A 451 21.09 15.62 -23.26
C HIS A 451 21.36 16.74 -22.25
N PRO A 452 22.62 17.25 -22.18
CA PRO A 452 22.94 18.41 -21.33
C PRO A 452 22.06 19.61 -21.68
N LEU A 453 21.57 19.63 -22.92
CA LEU A 453 20.61 20.60 -23.43
C LEU A 453 19.15 20.34 -23.11
N LEU A 454 18.81 19.29 -22.37
CA LEU A 454 17.45 18.96 -21.95
C LEU A 454 17.18 19.27 -20.47
N VAL A 455 18.20 19.19 -19.62
CA VAL A 455 17.97 19.24 -18.17
C VAL A 455 18.42 20.56 -17.59
N SER A 456 17.41 21.40 -17.53
CA SER A 456 17.39 22.70 -16.94
C SER A 456 16.41 22.61 -15.77
N SER A 457 16.89 22.35 -14.55
CA SER A 457 16.11 22.58 -13.33
C SER A 457 15.88 24.10 -13.20
N GLY A 458 14.63 24.52 -13.44
CA GLY A 458 14.16 25.90 -13.31
C GLY A 458 12.64 25.88 -13.10
N PRO A 459 12.10 26.81 -12.30
CA PRO A 459 10.77 26.70 -11.71
C PRO A 459 9.64 26.87 -12.75
N GLU A 460 8.53 26.16 -12.51
CA GLU A 460 7.17 26.47 -12.96
C GLU A 460 6.91 26.57 -14.48
N GLN A 461 7.12 25.49 -15.25
CA GLN A 461 6.51 25.40 -16.59
C GLN A 461 5.87 24.01 -16.86
N PRO A 462 4.56 23.86 -16.61
CA PRO A 462 3.83 22.60 -16.77
C PRO A 462 3.92 21.97 -18.18
N GLN A 463 4.19 22.75 -19.23
CA GLN A 463 4.30 22.25 -20.61
C GLN A 463 5.65 21.57 -20.89
N LEU A 464 6.74 22.06 -20.29
CA LEU A 464 8.08 21.50 -20.40
C LEU A 464 8.16 20.16 -19.67
N GLU A 465 7.59 20.08 -18.46
CA GLU A 465 7.48 18.83 -17.71
C GLU A 465 6.68 17.78 -18.48
N ARG A 466 5.54 18.17 -19.08
CA ARG A 466 4.75 17.29 -19.97
C ARG A 466 5.52 16.79 -21.19
N TRP A 467 6.47 17.57 -21.68
CA TRP A 467 7.32 17.16 -22.79
C TRP A 467 8.46 16.25 -22.31
N LEU A 468 9.15 16.60 -21.22
CA LEU A 468 10.19 15.78 -20.58
C LEU A 468 9.63 14.42 -20.20
N GLN A 469 8.45 14.39 -19.58
CA GLN A 469 7.73 13.16 -19.22
C GLN A 469 7.29 12.34 -20.44
N ARG A 470 7.12 12.94 -21.63
CA ARG A 470 6.85 12.23 -22.90
C ARG A 470 8.11 11.77 -23.62
N GLN A 471 9.26 12.39 -23.36
CA GLN A 471 10.56 11.92 -23.83
C GLN A 471 11.13 10.82 -22.96
N LEU A 472 11.25 11.02 -21.64
CA LEU A 472 11.59 10.01 -20.59
C LEU A 472 10.92 8.64 -20.81
N ALA A 473 9.73 8.80 -21.31
CA ALA A 473 8.76 7.84 -21.67
C ALA A 473 9.04 6.96 -22.88
N GLN A 474 9.40 7.62 -23.98
CA GLN A 474 9.90 6.98 -25.20
C GLN A 474 11.31 6.47 -24.95
N ASP A 475 12.08 7.20 -24.15
CA ASP A 475 13.40 6.82 -23.66
C ASP A 475 13.31 5.49 -22.92
N GLY A 476 12.39 5.25 -21.98
CA GLY A 476 12.29 3.93 -21.33
C GLY A 476 12.23 2.71 -22.28
N GLU A 477 11.40 2.75 -23.33
CA GLU A 477 11.34 1.68 -24.36
C GLU A 477 12.57 1.68 -25.28
N ARG A 478 13.02 2.86 -25.69
CA ARG A 478 14.22 3.07 -26.51
C ARG A 478 15.46 2.55 -25.81
N LEU A 479 15.62 2.82 -24.52
CA LEU A 479 16.73 2.39 -23.68
C LEU A 479 16.74 0.88 -23.49
N GLN A 480 15.57 0.24 -23.38
CA GLN A 480 15.48 -1.22 -23.41
C GLN A 480 15.92 -1.80 -24.77
N GLU A 481 15.51 -1.19 -25.88
CA GLU A 481 15.95 -1.60 -27.22
C GLU A 481 17.47 -1.41 -27.40
N LEU A 482 18.01 -0.28 -26.95
CA LEU A 482 19.45 0.00 -26.94
C LEU A 482 20.20 -1.00 -26.06
N ARG A 483 19.69 -1.36 -24.88
CA ARG A 483 20.25 -2.40 -24.01
C ARG A 483 20.28 -3.75 -24.70
N ARG A 484 19.17 -4.15 -25.34
CA ARG A 484 19.10 -5.40 -26.08
C ARG A 484 20.10 -5.43 -27.24
N ARG A 485 20.26 -4.33 -27.96
CA ARG A 485 21.24 -4.21 -29.06
C ARG A 485 22.68 -4.20 -28.57
N LEU A 486 22.96 -3.52 -27.46
CA LEU A 486 24.29 -3.50 -26.82
C LEU A 486 24.79 -4.93 -26.58
N TRP A 487 23.94 -5.78 -25.98
CA TRP A 487 24.29 -7.15 -25.62
C TRP A 487 23.95 -8.20 -26.68
N ALA A 488 23.41 -7.79 -27.83
CA ALA A 488 23.07 -8.73 -28.91
C ALA A 488 24.31 -9.51 -29.37
N ASP A 489 24.09 -10.77 -29.76
CA ASP A 489 25.10 -11.70 -30.25
C ASP A 489 26.22 -12.07 -29.25
N LEU A 490 26.13 -11.62 -27.99
CA LEU A 490 27.05 -12.02 -26.93
C LEU A 490 26.57 -13.32 -26.27
N ARG A 491 27.44 -14.34 -26.24
CA ARG A 491 27.16 -15.62 -25.56
C ARG A 491 27.70 -15.59 -24.13
N TRP A 492 26.82 -15.42 -23.16
CA TRP A 492 27.20 -15.39 -21.75
C TRP A 492 27.64 -16.76 -21.21
N GLN A 493 28.62 -16.76 -20.32
CA GLN A 493 28.95 -17.87 -19.44
C GLN A 493 28.61 -17.48 -18.00
N ARG A 494 28.17 -18.46 -17.20
CA ARG A 494 27.79 -18.20 -15.79
C ARG A 494 28.94 -17.65 -14.94
N THR A 495 30.18 -17.97 -15.32
CA THR A 495 31.42 -17.56 -14.65
C THR A 495 32.03 -16.27 -15.22
N ASP A 496 31.39 -15.62 -16.20
CA ASP A 496 31.93 -14.41 -16.81
C ASP A 496 32.08 -13.30 -15.74
N ARG A 497 33.25 -12.67 -15.67
CA ARG A 497 33.45 -11.43 -14.91
C ARG A 497 33.29 -10.26 -15.88
N VAL A 498 32.36 -9.37 -15.54
CA VAL A 498 31.91 -8.29 -16.42
C VAL A 498 32.30 -6.95 -15.83
N LEU A 499 33.04 -6.14 -16.59
CA LEU A 499 33.31 -4.74 -16.27
C LEU A 499 32.40 -3.85 -17.11
N LEU A 500 31.59 -3.04 -16.44
CA LEU A 500 30.75 -2.04 -17.05
C LEU A 500 31.38 -0.66 -17.01
N VAL A 501 31.67 -0.10 -18.18
CA VAL A 501 32.22 1.25 -18.35
C VAL A 501 31.10 2.24 -18.66
N GLY A 502 31.26 3.50 -18.24
CA GLY A 502 30.17 4.48 -18.28
C GLY A 502 29.05 4.15 -17.28
N GLY A 503 29.41 3.68 -16.08
CA GLY A 503 28.49 3.24 -15.04
C GLY A 503 27.69 4.39 -14.43
N ARG A 504 26.65 4.84 -15.13
CA ARG A 504 25.71 5.89 -14.69
C ARG A 504 24.31 5.35 -14.38
N SER A 505 24.00 4.15 -14.89
CA SER A 505 22.70 3.51 -14.78
C SER A 505 22.82 2.00 -14.60
N LEU A 506 22.06 1.43 -13.64
CA LEU A 506 21.97 -0.02 -13.44
C LEU A 506 21.33 -0.75 -14.62
N LEU A 507 20.64 -0.04 -15.52
CA LEU A 507 19.99 -0.64 -16.69
C LEU A 507 20.96 -1.51 -17.50
N TRP A 508 22.18 -1.02 -17.70
CA TRP A 508 23.20 -1.70 -18.51
C TRP A 508 23.78 -2.93 -17.81
N ALA A 509 23.60 -3.04 -16.49
CA ALA A 509 24.06 -4.15 -15.67
C ALA A 509 23.07 -5.32 -15.56
N LEU A 510 21.82 -5.14 -15.97
CA LEU A 510 20.78 -6.15 -15.79
C LEU A 510 21.07 -7.46 -16.51
N ASP A 511 21.39 -7.42 -17.80
CA ASP A 511 21.73 -8.64 -18.56
C ASP A 511 23.00 -9.34 -18.02
N PRO A 512 24.12 -8.61 -17.72
CA PRO A 512 25.27 -9.18 -17.02
C PRO A 512 24.92 -9.85 -15.69
N LEU A 513 24.18 -9.18 -14.81
CA LEU A 513 23.82 -9.68 -13.48
C LEU A 513 22.93 -10.93 -13.54
N ALA A 514 22.07 -11.00 -14.56
CA ALA A 514 21.22 -12.17 -14.79
C ALA A 514 21.99 -13.35 -15.39
N ALA A 515 23.01 -13.10 -16.22
CA ALA A 515 23.70 -14.14 -16.97
C ALA A 515 24.95 -14.68 -16.28
N ALA A 516 25.68 -13.85 -15.53
CA ALA A 516 26.93 -14.18 -14.86
C ALA A 516 26.74 -14.50 -13.36
N CYS A 517 25.85 -15.45 -13.05
CA CYS A 517 25.46 -15.75 -11.66
C CYS A 517 26.58 -16.28 -10.76
N ASP A 518 27.59 -16.92 -11.35
CA ASP A 518 28.73 -17.51 -10.63
C ASP A 518 30.01 -16.65 -10.80
N GLY A 519 29.92 -15.56 -11.58
CA GLY A 519 30.99 -14.59 -11.84
C GLY A 519 30.85 -13.32 -11.00
N SER A 520 31.36 -12.19 -11.51
CA SER A 520 31.22 -10.89 -10.86
C SER A 520 30.89 -9.80 -11.85
N VAL A 521 30.09 -8.81 -11.45
CA VAL A 521 29.81 -7.61 -12.24
C VAL A 521 30.39 -6.41 -11.50
N ALA A 522 31.23 -5.62 -12.18
CA ALA A 522 31.78 -4.39 -11.67
C ALA A 522 31.34 -3.20 -12.53
N MET A 523 31.10 -2.04 -11.94
CA MET A 523 30.70 -0.82 -12.63
C MET A 523 31.70 0.30 -12.36
N LEU A 524 32.23 0.90 -13.41
CA LEU A 524 33.12 2.05 -13.38
C LEU A 524 32.29 3.33 -13.35
N CYS A 525 32.18 3.96 -12.19
CA CYS A 525 31.45 5.22 -12.02
C CYS A 525 32.28 6.40 -12.54
N GLY A 526 31.67 7.28 -13.34
CA GLY A 526 32.32 8.47 -13.90
C GLY A 526 32.46 9.64 -12.92
N SER A 527 31.58 9.71 -11.91
CA SER A 527 31.58 10.75 -10.88
C SER A 527 31.20 10.18 -9.50
N SER A 528 31.50 10.92 -8.43
CA SER A 528 31.04 10.57 -7.08
C SER A 528 29.51 10.63 -6.96
N GLN A 529 28.87 11.55 -7.69
CA GLN A 529 27.42 11.67 -7.72
C GLN A 529 26.73 10.46 -8.36
N ASP A 530 27.31 9.93 -9.45
CA ASP A 530 26.82 8.70 -10.08
C ASP A 530 26.92 7.50 -9.14
N ARG A 531 28.02 7.41 -8.39
CA ARG A 531 28.24 6.37 -7.39
C ARG A 531 27.18 6.42 -6.29
N ASP A 532 26.98 7.56 -5.65
CA ASP A 532 26.01 7.69 -4.56
C ASP A 532 24.59 7.33 -5.03
N ARG A 533 24.25 7.75 -6.26
CA ARG A 533 22.97 7.41 -6.92
C ARG A 533 22.83 5.91 -7.17
N LEU A 534 23.88 5.23 -7.64
CA LEU A 534 23.85 3.79 -7.92
C LEU A 534 23.87 2.96 -6.63
N GLU A 535 24.60 3.40 -5.62
CA GLU A 535 24.68 2.73 -4.31
C GLU A 535 23.30 2.64 -3.66
N ALA A 536 22.53 3.73 -3.71
CA ALA A 536 21.13 3.73 -3.24
C ALA A 536 20.20 2.76 -4.01
N GLN A 537 20.55 2.39 -5.24
CA GLN A 537 19.76 1.45 -6.05
C GLN A 537 20.21 0.00 -5.87
N ILE A 538 21.51 -0.22 -5.64
CA ILE A 538 22.11 -1.54 -5.44
C ILE A 538 21.66 -2.16 -4.11
N THR A 539 21.38 -1.36 -3.09
CA THR A 539 20.80 -1.83 -1.82
C THR A 539 19.45 -2.54 -2.01
N LEU A 540 18.76 -2.31 -3.13
CA LEU A 540 17.52 -2.99 -3.50
C LEU A 540 17.76 -4.36 -4.16
N LEU A 541 18.99 -4.65 -4.58
CA LEU A 541 19.39 -5.92 -5.18
C LEU A 541 19.84 -6.89 -4.09
N ASP A 542 19.64 -8.18 -4.35
CA ASP A 542 20.12 -9.25 -3.47
C ASP A 542 21.64 -9.15 -3.30
N PRO A 543 22.20 -9.28 -2.08
CA PRO A 543 23.64 -9.18 -1.83
C PRO A 543 24.52 -10.04 -2.76
N LEU A 544 24.02 -11.18 -3.22
CA LEU A 544 24.74 -12.06 -4.15
C LEU A 544 24.76 -11.55 -5.61
N HIS A 545 23.94 -10.56 -5.94
CA HIS A 545 23.80 -9.96 -7.27
C HIS A 545 24.02 -8.44 -7.23
N GLN A 546 24.75 -7.94 -6.22
CA GLN A 546 25.13 -6.53 -6.16
C GLN A 546 26.39 -6.30 -7.01
N PRO A 547 26.35 -5.43 -8.02
CA PRO A 547 27.55 -5.09 -8.76
C PRO A 547 28.51 -4.29 -7.87
N MET A 548 29.80 -4.53 -8.02
CA MET A 548 30.85 -3.79 -7.34
C MET A 548 31.02 -2.41 -7.98
N LEU A 549 30.89 -1.33 -7.22
CA LEU A 549 31.11 0.03 -7.71
C LEU A 549 32.59 0.44 -7.59
N LEU A 550 33.18 0.90 -8.70
CA LEU A 550 34.57 1.35 -8.79
C LEU A 550 34.64 2.85 -9.10
N ASN A 551 35.52 3.56 -8.40
CA ASN A 551 35.75 4.99 -8.61
C ASN A 551 36.75 5.22 -9.74
N GLY A 552 36.25 5.46 -10.95
CA GLY A 552 37.10 5.67 -12.13
C GLY A 552 38.12 4.54 -12.35
N VAL A 553 39.11 4.83 -13.19
CA VAL A 553 40.15 3.85 -13.57
C VAL A 553 41.07 3.51 -12.40
N GLU A 554 41.28 4.43 -11.46
CA GLU A 554 42.06 4.18 -10.24
C GLU A 554 41.45 3.07 -9.37
N GLY A 555 40.12 2.96 -9.37
CA GLY A 555 39.41 1.87 -8.71
C GLY A 555 39.78 0.48 -9.25
N LEU A 556 40.17 0.38 -10.53
CA LEU A 556 40.65 -0.88 -11.11
C LEU A 556 41.99 -1.31 -10.51
N LEU A 557 42.81 -0.39 -10.02
CA LEU A 557 44.10 -0.70 -9.38
C LEU A 557 43.94 -1.30 -7.98
N GLN A 558 42.78 -1.09 -7.35
CA GLN A 558 42.45 -1.64 -6.03
C GLN A 558 42.02 -3.12 -6.09
N LEU A 559 41.73 -3.63 -7.29
CA LEU A 559 41.40 -5.04 -7.50
C LEU A 559 42.67 -5.89 -7.53
N ASP A 560 42.54 -7.13 -7.04
CA ASP A 560 43.59 -8.14 -7.13
C ASP A 560 44.16 -8.19 -8.57
N PRO A 561 45.49 -8.14 -8.77
CA PRO A 561 46.12 -8.23 -10.09
C PRO A 561 45.66 -9.43 -10.94
N GLU A 562 45.26 -10.55 -10.34
CA GLU A 562 44.72 -11.71 -11.05
C GLU A 562 43.24 -11.59 -11.43
N HIS A 563 42.55 -10.56 -10.91
CA HIS A 563 41.18 -10.25 -11.30
C HIS A 563 41.16 -9.68 -12.72
N ARG A 564 40.68 -10.50 -13.67
CA ARG A 564 40.54 -10.19 -15.10
C ARG A 564 39.08 -10.28 -15.52
N PHE A 565 38.66 -9.47 -16.48
CA PHE A 565 37.28 -9.43 -16.96
C PHE A 565 37.15 -10.09 -18.33
N GLU A 566 36.29 -11.11 -18.44
CA GLU A 566 35.97 -11.80 -19.70
C GLU A 566 35.08 -10.96 -20.62
N VAL A 567 34.30 -10.03 -20.05
CA VAL A 567 33.46 -9.11 -20.80
C VAL A 567 33.70 -7.68 -20.29
N ILE A 568 33.98 -6.76 -21.21
CA ILE A 568 33.98 -5.33 -20.93
C ILE A 568 32.89 -4.70 -21.79
N GLY A 569 31.99 -3.93 -21.20
CA GLY A 569 30.98 -3.28 -22.01
C GLY A 569 30.24 -2.15 -21.33
N GLY A 570 29.35 -1.49 -22.03
CA GLY A 570 28.60 -0.37 -21.47
C GLY A 570 28.25 0.68 -22.51
N ARG A 571 27.61 1.75 -22.04
CA ARG A 571 27.21 2.87 -22.88
C ARG A 571 28.09 4.08 -22.55
N LEU A 572 28.66 4.67 -23.59
CA LEU A 572 29.49 5.87 -23.50
C LEU A 572 28.72 7.08 -24.02
N ASN A 573 28.88 8.21 -23.35
CA ASN A 573 28.35 9.50 -23.79
C ASN A 573 29.47 10.45 -24.26
N GLN A 574 29.13 11.70 -24.57
CA GLN A 574 30.12 12.69 -25.03
C GLN A 574 31.22 13.00 -24.02
N GLU A 575 30.94 12.97 -22.71
CA GLU A 575 31.96 13.24 -21.69
C GLU A 575 32.98 12.11 -21.64
N ASP A 576 32.51 10.86 -21.74
CA ASP A 576 33.37 9.68 -21.75
C ASP A 576 34.28 9.66 -23.02
N LEU A 577 33.80 10.25 -24.12
CA LEU A 577 34.56 10.42 -25.36
C LEU A 577 35.49 11.65 -25.35
N ALA A 578 35.25 12.62 -24.48
CA ALA A 578 36.01 13.87 -24.39
C ALA A 578 37.14 13.82 -23.34
N LEU A 579 37.42 12.65 -22.77
CA LEU A 579 38.51 12.45 -21.82
C LEU A 579 39.85 12.91 -22.39
N ALA A 580 40.59 13.70 -21.60
CA ALA A 580 41.85 14.31 -22.04
C ALA A 580 42.94 13.29 -22.41
N ASP A 581 42.89 12.08 -21.85
CA ASP A 581 43.82 10.97 -22.13
C ASP A 581 43.06 9.63 -22.31
N LEU A 582 42.37 9.51 -23.46
CA LEU A 582 41.67 8.29 -23.86
C LEU A 582 42.61 7.08 -23.95
N ASP A 583 43.88 7.29 -24.33
CA ASP A 583 44.84 6.21 -24.51
C ASP A 583 45.21 5.57 -23.17
N HIS A 584 45.54 6.39 -22.18
CA HIS A 584 45.82 5.88 -20.84
C HIS A 584 44.58 5.20 -20.23
N HIS A 585 43.41 5.83 -20.35
CA HIS A 585 42.15 5.28 -19.84
C HIS A 585 41.87 3.87 -20.37
N TRP A 586 41.88 3.72 -21.70
CA TRP A 586 41.56 2.44 -22.33
C TRP A 586 42.69 1.43 -22.24
N ALA A 587 43.95 1.86 -22.10
CA ALA A 587 45.05 0.95 -21.76
C ALA A 587 44.83 0.31 -20.39
N SER A 588 44.50 1.10 -19.36
CA SER A 588 44.25 0.59 -18.01
C SER A 588 43.00 -0.30 -17.93
N VAL A 589 41.92 0.05 -18.63
CA VAL A 589 40.72 -0.80 -18.73
C VAL A 589 41.04 -2.11 -19.43
N SER A 590 41.79 -2.05 -20.54
CA SER A 590 42.12 -3.24 -21.34
C SER A 590 43.15 -4.15 -20.68
N ASP A 591 44.06 -3.63 -19.86
CA ASP A 591 45.00 -4.44 -19.08
C ASP A 591 44.28 -5.41 -18.13
N ARG A 592 43.10 -5.01 -17.66
CA ARG A 592 42.21 -5.82 -16.82
C ARG A 592 41.32 -6.79 -17.60
N ALA A 593 41.34 -6.82 -18.94
CA ALA A 593 40.60 -7.83 -19.69
C ALA A 593 41.26 -9.21 -19.56
N SER A 594 40.51 -10.30 -19.78
CA SER A 594 41.08 -11.65 -19.95
C SER A 594 41.72 -11.81 -21.34
N ASP A 595 42.47 -12.88 -21.56
CA ASP A 595 43.09 -13.18 -22.88
C ASP A 595 42.03 -13.46 -23.97
N THR A 596 40.85 -13.94 -23.58
CA THR A 596 39.67 -14.14 -24.45
C THR A 596 38.62 -13.04 -24.26
N GLY A 597 39.05 -11.86 -23.80
CA GLY A 597 38.17 -10.74 -23.48
C GLY A 597 37.30 -10.33 -24.66
N ARG A 598 36.03 -10.00 -24.36
CA ARG A 598 35.05 -9.53 -25.33
C ARG A 598 34.60 -8.11 -24.98
N LEU A 599 34.58 -7.22 -25.96
CA LEU A 599 34.21 -5.82 -25.79
C LEU A 599 32.83 -5.55 -26.42
N ARG A 600 31.97 -4.82 -25.70
CA ARG A 600 30.67 -4.32 -26.20
C ARG A 600 30.44 -2.88 -25.76
N LEU A 601 30.66 -1.92 -26.64
CA LEU A 601 30.42 -0.50 -26.34
C LEU A 601 29.29 0.04 -27.20
N LEU A 602 28.36 0.76 -26.58
CA LEU A 602 27.34 1.52 -27.26
C LEU A 602 27.64 3.02 -27.14
N ILE A 603 27.70 3.68 -28.28
CA ILE A 603 27.90 5.13 -28.37
C ILE A 603 26.67 5.70 -29.05
N SER A 604 26.05 6.71 -28.44
CA SER A 604 24.85 7.39 -28.97
C SER A 604 25.13 8.88 -29.12
N THR A 605 24.98 9.41 -30.33
CA THR A 605 25.42 10.77 -30.65
C THR A 605 24.33 11.54 -31.41
N PRO A 606 24.07 12.81 -31.05
CA PRO A 606 23.19 13.66 -31.82
C PRO A 606 23.82 14.05 -33.16
N GLU A 607 23.07 13.93 -34.25
CA GLU A 607 23.53 14.29 -35.60
C GLU A 607 23.11 15.71 -36.03
N LEU A 608 22.14 16.31 -35.33
CA LEU A 608 21.61 17.64 -35.63
C LEU A 608 21.65 18.53 -34.39
N GLY A 609 22.16 19.75 -34.58
CA GLY A 609 22.07 20.84 -33.61
C GLY A 609 20.82 21.69 -33.82
N PRO A 610 20.51 22.64 -32.92
CA PRO A 610 19.35 23.52 -33.03
C PRO A 610 19.18 24.23 -34.39
N ALA A 611 20.24 24.79 -34.97
CA ALA A 611 20.22 25.47 -36.26
C ALA A 611 20.06 24.47 -37.42
N ALA A 612 20.80 23.36 -37.39
CA ALA A 612 20.68 22.30 -38.38
C ALA A 612 19.29 21.62 -38.36
N ALA A 613 18.70 21.41 -37.18
CA ALA A 613 17.36 20.87 -37.01
C ALA A 613 16.31 21.81 -37.59
N LEU A 614 16.47 23.12 -37.40
CA LEU A 614 15.58 24.14 -37.98
C LEU A 614 15.64 24.15 -39.51
N LEU A 615 16.84 24.00 -40.09
CA LEU A 615 17.01 23.85 -41.54
C LEU A 615 16.43 22.55 -42.09
N ALA A 616 16.58 21.45 -41.35
CA ALA A 616 16.09 20.13 -41.76
C ALA A 616 14.56 20.07 -41.88
N VAL A 617 13.82 20.96 -41.21
CA VAL A 617 12.37 21.12 -41.40
C VAL A 617 12.03 21.78 -42.74
N GLY A 618 13.01 22.38 -43.44
CA GLY A 618 12.89 22.94 -44.79
C GLY A 618 12.23 24.32 -44.86
N GLN A 619 12.23 25.05 -43.74
CA GLN A 619 11.38 26.23 -43.55
C GLN A 619 12.16 27.52 -43.36
N LEU A 620 13.37 27.42 -42.83
CA LEU A 620 14.39 28.45 -43.02
C LEU A 620 15.01 28.22 -44.40
N LYS A 621 14.71 29.07 -45.38
CA LYS A 621 15.31 29.00 -46.72
C LYS A 621 16.53 29.92 -46.76
N PRO A 622 17.77 29.41 -46.84
CA PRO A 622 18.98 30.23 -46.83
C PRO A 622 19.01 31.29 -47.94
N GLU A 623 18.31 31.01 -49.05
CA GLU A 623 18.17 31.90 -50.21
C GLU A 623 17.34 33.15 -49.92
N GLN A 624 16.52 33.14 -48.88
CA GLN A 624 15.62 34.24 -48.49
C GLN A 624 16.20 35.11 -47.37
N LEU A 625 17.38 34.76 -46.83
CA LEU A 625 18.04 35.48 -45.75
C LEU A 625 18.93 36.61 -46.29
N ALA A 626 19.06 37.69 -45.51
CA ALA A 626 20.02 38.74 -45.82
C ALA A 626 21.47 38.18 -45.83
N SER A 627 22.36 38.79 -46.61
CA SER A 627 23.75 38.30 -46.78
C SER A 627 24.57 38.26 -45.47
N SER A 628 24.20 39.06 -44.47
CA SER A 628 24.76 39.02 -43.11
C SER A 628 24.23 37.82 -42.31
N GLU A 629 22.92 37.61 -42.32
CA GLU A 629 22.23 36.54 -41.61
C GLU A 629 22.59 35.16 -42.16
N ARG A 630 22.76 35.05 -43.48
CA ARG A 630 23.25 33.83 -44.14
C ARG A 630 24.66 33.47 -43.69
N ARG A 631 25.57 34.44 -43.59
CA ARG A 631 26.93 34.21 -43.06
C ARG A 631 26.91 33.74 -41.59
N GLN A 632 26.02 34.30 -40.78
CA GLN A 632 25.86 33.89 -39.38
C GLN A 632 25.24 32.50 -39.25
N LEU A 633 24.27 32.15 -40.11
CA LEU A 633 23.72 30.80 -40.19
C LEU A 633 24.81 29.79 -40.60
N ASP A 634 25.57 30.08 -41.66
CA ASP A 634 26.64 29.20 -42.13
C ASP A 634 27.74 29.01 -41.06
N ALA A 635 28.08 30.07 -40.31
CA ALA A 635 28.98 30.00 -39.16
C ALA A 635 28.42 29.13 -38.02
N LEU A 636 27.14 29.28 -37.69
CA LEU A 636 26.44 28.45 -36.70
C LEU A 636 26.43 26.98 -37.10
N LEU A 637 26.11 26.68 -38.37
CA LEU A 637 26.11 25.30 -38.87
C LEU A 637 27.51 24.69 -38.89
N ALA A 638 28.54 25.47 -39.20
CA ALA A 638 29.92 25.00 -39.14
C ALA A 638 30.33 24.68 -37.69
N LEU A 639 29.93 25.50 -36.72
CA LEU A 639 30.17 25.27 -35.29
C LEU A 639 29.40 24.06 -34.77
N GLU A 640 28.10 23.96 -35.04
CA GLU A 640 27.29 22.79 -34.69
C GLU A 640 27.84 21.53 -35.32
N SER A 641 28.17 21.57 -36.61
CA SER A 641 28.78 20.43 -37.30
C SER A 641 30.11 20.04 -36.67
N THR A 642 30.88 20.98 -36.10
CA THR A 642 32.14 20.69 -35.41
C THR A 642 31.90 20.07 -34.03
N TRP A 643 30.96 20.62 -33.25
CA TRP A 643 30.60 20.10 -31.92
C TRP A 643 29.94 18.72 -31.98
N LEU A 644 29.24 18.44 -33.07
CA LEU A 644 28.54 17.18 -33.32
C LEU A 644 29.37 16.22 -34.18
N ASN A 645 30.59 16.58 -34.59
CA ASN A 645 31.47 15.70 -35.35
C ASN A 645 32.12 14.64 -34.44
N ASP A 646 31.27 13.79 -33.88
CA ASP A 646 31.65 12.66 -33.03
C ASP A 646 32.48 11.62 -33.78
N ALA A 647 32.57 11.71 -35.11
CA ALA A 647 33.44 10.84 -35.90
C ALA A 647 34.90 10.93 -35.44
N ARG A 648 35.40 12.13 -35.07
CA ARG A 648 36.79 12.27 -34.60
C ARG A 648 37.01 11.60 -33.24
N ALA A 649 36.12 11.83 -32.28
CA ALA A 649 36.22 11.26 -30.94
C ALA A 649 36.03 9.74 -30.97
N THR A 650 35.07 9.26 -31.76
CA THR A 650 34.83 7.85 -32.00
C THR A 650 36.02 7.17 -32.70
N THR A 651 36.62 7.81 -33.70
CA THR A 651 37.83 7.29 -34.37
C THR A 651 39.02 7.28 -33.43
N ALA A 652 39.18 8.29 -32.57
CA ALA A 652 40.21 8.31 -31.54
C ALA A 652 40.02 7.16 -30.53
N LEU A 653 38.79 6.91 -30.09
CA LEU A 653 38.44 5.75 -29.24
C LEU A 653 38.77 4.42 -29.92
N GLN A 654 38.37 4.23 -31.19
CA GLN A 654 38.69 3.02 -31.95
C GLN A 654 40.20 2.81 -32.06
N ALA A 655 40.96 3.87 -32.33
CA ALA A 655 42.42 3.81 -32.41
C ALA A 655 43.07 3.52 -31.05
N ALA A 656 42.53 4.06 -29.95
CA ALA A 656 42.96 3.75 -28.59
C ALA A 656 42.72 2.27 -28.25
N LEU A 657 41.52 1.75 -28.55
CA LEU A 657 41.17 0.34 -28.34
C LEU A 657 42.02 -0.61 -29.19
N GLN A 658 42.26 -0.27 -30.46
CA GLN A 658 43.14 -1.07 -31.33
C GLN A 658 44.57 -1.10 -30.81
N ARG A 659 45.12 0.04 -30.35
CA ARG A 659 46.43 0.10 -29.69
C ARG A 659 46.48 -0.69 -28.39
N ALA A 660 45.34 -0.79 -27.69
CA ALA A 660 45.18 -1.61 -26.50
C ALA A 660 44.94 -3.11 -26.78
N GLY A 661 44.98 -3.54 -28.06
CA GLY A 661 44.97 -4.96 -28.45
C GLY A 661 43.59 -5.53 -28.82
N TRP A 662 42.61 -4.68 -29.14
CA TRP A 662 41.27 -5.09 -29.55
C TRP A 662 41.11 -5.15 -31.07
N SER A 663 40.63 -6.29 -31.58
CA SER A 663 40.10 -6.38 -32.95
C SER A 663 38.63 -5.99 -32.95
N LEU A 664 38.27 -4.92 -33.66
CA LEU A 664 36.96 -4.30 -33.60
C LEU A 664 36.11 -4.57 -34.85
N SER A 665 34.84 -4.84 -34.64
CA SER A 665 33.76 -4.75 -35.62
C SER A 665 32.79 -3.66 -35.18
N GLN A 666 32.10 -3.06 -36.14
CA GLN A 666 31.16 -1.97 -35.87
C GLN A 666 29.83 -2.16 -36.55
N GLU A 667 28.76 -1.77 -35.86
CA GLU A 667 27.41 -1.70 -36.39
C GLU A 667 26.87 -0.30 -36.14
N ARG A 668 26.27 0.30 -37.17
CA ARG A 668 25.68 1.64 -37.11
C ARG A 668 24.21 1.59 -37.46
N TRP A 669 23.41 2.32 -36.71
CA TRP A 669 22.02 2.60 -37.06
C TRP A 669 21.65 4.01 -36.66
N GLN A 670 20.57 4.50 -37.23
CA GLN A 670 20.04 5.83 -36.93
C GLN A 670 18.63 5.71 -36.38
N GLU A 671 18.30 6.63 -35.50
CA GLU A 671 16.93 6.88 -35.05
C GLU A 671 16.59 8.37 -35.28
N SER A 672 15.30 8.66 -35.46
CA SER A 672 14.85 10.04 -35.60
C SER A 672 13.68 10.30 -34.65
N LEU A 673 13.90 11.21 -33.72
CA LEU A 673 12.91 11.74 -32.80
C LEU A 673 12.30 13.03 -33.37
N ARG A 674 11.12 13.42 -32.87
CA ARG A 674 10.47 14.69 -33.23
C ARG A 674 10.27 15.54 -31.98
N LEU A 675 10.98 16.68 -31.91
CA LEU A 675 10.92 17.64 -30.81
C LEU A 675 9.94 18.77 -31.14
N PRO A 676 8.83 18.96 -30.42
CA PRO A 676 7.97 20.12 -30.59
C PRO A 676 8.73 21.42 -30.23
N LEU A 677 8.65 22.41 -31.12
CA LEU A 677 9.27 23.72 -30.99
C LEU A 677 8.36 24.66 -30.22
N ASP A 678 8.62 24.79 -28.93
CA ASP A 678 7.90 25.66 -28.00
C ASP A 678 8.86 26.61 -27.26
N GLN A 679 8.33 27.60 -26.51
CA GLN A 679 9.17 28.52 -25.73
C GLN A 679 10.11 27.78 -24.78
N PRO A 680 9.66 26.74 -24.05
CA PRO A 680 10.54 25.98 -23.19
C PRO A 680 11.73 25.36 -23.92
N LEU A 681 11.55 24.73 -25.08
CA LEU A 681 12.65 24.17 -25.88
C LEU A 681 13.68 25.25 -26.28
N ILE A 682 13.20 26.45 -26.64
CA ILE A 682 14.05 27.58 -27.02
C ILE A 682 14.86 28.08 -25.83
N GLU A 683 14.24 28.28 -24.67
CA GLU A 683 14.95 28.65 -23.43
C GLU A 683 15.92 27.58 -22.96
N ARG A 684 15.64 26.31 -23.26
CA ARG A 684 16.51 25.18 -22.92
C ARG A 684 17.83 25.21 -23.68
N TRP A 685 17.79 25.64 -24.94
CA TRP A 685 18.99 25.76 -25.77
C TRP A 685 19.70 27.09 -25.59
N LEU A 686 18.96 28.20 -25.51
CA LEU A 686 19.48 29.56 -25.60
C LEU A 686 19.30 30.39 -24.32
N GLY A 687 18.81 29.79 -23.24
CA GLY A 687 18.73 30.42 -21.93
C GLY A 687 20.12 30.64 -21.33
N GLU A 688 20.21 31.59 -20.40
CA GLU A 688 21.45 31.90 -19.69
C GLU A 688 21.95 30.67 -18.91
N GLY A 689 23.26 30.39 -19.00
CA GLY A 689 23.88 29.24 -18.33
C GLY A 689 23.56 27.86 -18.92
N ARG A 690 22.86 27.76 -20.05
CA ARG A 690 22.54 26.47 -20.69
C ARG A 690 23.72 25.93 -21.51
N PRO A 691 23.93 24.60 -21.61
CA PRO A 691 25.16 24.05 -22.21
C PRO A 691 25.45 24.47 -23.66
N TYR A 692 24.43 24.69 -24.48
CA TYR A 692 24.60 25.15 -25.87
C TYR A 692 24.88 26.64 -25.92
N ARG A 693 24.21 27.44 -25.08
CA ARG A 693 24.54 28.86 -24.89
C ARG A 693 25.98 29.01 -24.43
N LEU A 694 26.42 28.22 -23.45
CA LEU A 694 27.80 28.20 -22.96
C LEU A 694 28.81 27.78 -24.05
N ARG A 695 28.52 26.75 -24.86
CA ARG A 695 29.38 26.36 -26.00
C ARG A 695 29.45 27.43 -27.08
N LEU A 696 28.34 28.10 -27.38
CA LEU A 696 28.30 29.26 -28.27
C LEU A 696 29.17 30.40 -27.75
N ASP A 697 29.01 30.74 -26.46
CA ASP A 697 29.74 31.84 -25.84
C ASP A 697 31.25 31.56 -25.73
N ALA A 698 31.63 30.30 -25.47
CA ALA A 698 33.02 29.84 -25.44
C ALA A 698 33.69 29.80 -26.83
N SER A 699 32.91 29.78 -27.91
CA SER A 699 33.43 29.74 -29.29
C SER A 699 33.79 31.12 -29.84
N GLY A 700 33.70 32.18 -29.03
CA GLY A 700 34.13 33.54 -29.33
C GLY A 700 32.98 34.53 -29.54
N PRO A 701 33.29 35.85 -29.56
CA PRO A 701 32.28 36.91 -29.58
C PRO A 701 31.41 36.92 -30.85
N GLU A 702 31.94 36.50 -31.99
CA GLU A 702 31.18 36.37 -33.24
C GLU A 702 30.15 35.23 -33.19
N ALA A 703 30.48 34.11 -32.54
CA ALA A 703 29.56 32.99 -32.32
C ALA A 703 28.47 33.35 -31.30
N ALA A 704 28.85 34.02 -30.21
CA ALA A 704 27.93 34.50 -29.18
C ALA A 704 26.88 35.48 -29.75
N ALA A 705 27.27 36.31 -30.73
CA ALA A 705 26.40 37.24 -31.45
C ALA A 705 25.36 36.55 -32.35
N CYS A 706 25.51 35.25 -32.63
CA CYS A 706 24.55 34.49 -33.43
C CYS A 706 23.35 33.97 -32.60
N ALA A 707 23.44 33.91 -31.27
CA ALA A 707 22.37 33.39 -30.42
C ALA A 707 21.06 34.19 -30.47
N PRO A 708 21.04 35.54 -30.46
CA PRO A 708 19.80 36.30 -30.61
C PRO A 708 19.12 36.06 -31.96
N LEU A 709 19.91 35.84 -33.02
CA LEU A 709 19.42 35.56 -34.35
C LEU A 709 18.79 34.16 -34.42
N LEU A 710 19.46 33.15 -33.88
CA LEU A 710 18.93 31.79 -33.77
C LEU A 710 17.65 31.73 -32.94
N ARG A 711 17.60 32.45 -31.81
CA ARG A 711 16.40 32.59 -30.98
C ARG A 711 15.23 33.13 -31.79
N ARG A 712 15.45 34.22 -32.53
CA ARG A 712 14.42 34.82 -33.40
C ARG A 712 13.93 33.84 -34.47
N TRP A 713 14.82 33.07 -35.09
CA TRP A 713 14.41 32.06 -36.08
C TRP A 713 13.60 30.92 -35.45
N LEU A 714 13.99 30.43 -34.28
CA LEU A 714 13.26 29.40 -33.56
C LEU A 714 11.88 29.91 -33.10
N GLU A 715 11.79 31.15 -32.60
CA GLU A 715 10.54 31.78 -32.18
C GLU A 715 9.56 31.94 -33.34
N ALA A 716 10.06 32.34 -34.51
CA ALA A 716 9.26 32.47 -35.74
C ALA A 716 8.65 31.15 -36.23
N HIS A 717 9.18 30.00 -35.77
CA HIS A 717 8.76 28.67 -36.20
C HIS A 717 8.08 27.85 -35.09
N ARG A 718 7.67 28.49 -33.98
CA ARG A 718 6.97 27.84 -32.86
C ARG A 718 5.72 27.07 -33.31
N GLY A 719 5.42 25.98 -32.60
CA GLY A 719 4.29 25.08 -32.89
C GLY A 719 4.60 23.95 -33.87
N ARG A 720 5.83 23.85 -34.38
CA ARG A 720 6.28 22.80 -35.32
C ARG A 720 7.04 21.69 -34.60
N ALA A 721 7.34 20.58 -35.28
CA ALA A 721 8.20 19.52 -34.74
C ALA A 721 9.55 19.51 -35.48
N LEU A 722 10.64 19.75 -34.75
CA LEU A 722 12.01 19.66 -35.25
C LEU A 722 12.48 18.19 -35.23
N PRO A 723 13.14 17.70 -36.29
CA PRO A 723 13.75 16.39 -36.28
C PRO A 723 15.01 16.41 -35.41
N GLN A 724 15.11 15.46 -34.47
CA GLN A 724 16.35 15.14 -33.79
C GLN A 724 16.82 13.78 -34.31
N ARG A 725 17.92 13.75 -35.03
CA ARG A 725 18.53 12.49 -35.48
C ARG A 725 19.60 12.09 -34.48
N LEU A 726 19.59 10.81 -34.11
CA LEU A 726 20.58 10.21 -33.23
C LEU A 726 21.22 9.05 -33.99
N GLY A 727 22.55 9.10 -34.08
CA GLY A 727 23.38 8.04 -34.60
C GLY A 727 23.79 7.14 -33.46
N HIS A 728 23.67 5.84 -33.64
CA HIS A 728 24.19 4.86 -32.71
C HIS A 728 25.27 4.04 -33.36
N LEU A 729 26.30 3.76 -32.59
CA LEU A 729 27.41 2.91 -32.95
C LEU A 729 27.62 1.88 -31.86
N ARG A 730 27.47 0.61 -32.23
CA ARG A 730 27.90 -0.52 -31.40
C ARG A 730 29.29 -0.95 -31.86
N LEU A 731 30.25 -0.94 -30.94
CA LEU A 731 31.57 -1.52 -31.13
C LEU A 731 31.61 -2.88 -30.47
N SER A 732 31.93 -3.90 -31.27
CA SER A 732 32.10 -5.27 -30.82
C SER A 732 33.56 -5.67 -31.02
N GLY A 733 34.28 -5.88 -29.92
CA GLY A 733 35.69 -6.23 -29.95
C GLY A 733 35.97 -7.63 -29.42
N GLU A 734 37.02 -8.24 -29.95
CA GLU A 734 37.64 -9.44 -29.40
C GLU A 734 39.10 -9.16 -29.14
N ARG A 735 39.59 -9.58 -27.96
CA ARG A 735 40.98 -9.38 -27.62
C ARG A 735 41.83 -10.32 -28.46
N SER A 736 42.79 -9.75 -29.17
CA SER A 736 43.73 -10.50 -29.99
C SER A 736 45.06 -10.44 -29.26
N ARG A 737 45.52 -11.56 -28.70
CA ARG A 737 46.94 -11.65 -28.36
C ARG A 737 47.68 -12.29 -29.53
N ALA A 738 48.65 -11.55 -30.04
CA ALA A 738 49.83 -12.11 -30.69
C ALA A 738 50.70 -12.81 -29.65
#